data_AF-A0AAQ2XZJ5-F1
#
_entry.id   AF-A0AAQ2XZJ5-F1
#
_cell.length_a   1.000
_cell.length_b   1.000
_cell.length_c   1.000
_cell.angle_alpha   90.00
_cell.angle_beta   90.00
_cell.angle_gamma   90.00
#
_symmetry.space_group_name_H-M   'P 1'
#
loop_
_entity.id
_entity.type
_entity.pdbx_description
1 polymer ?
#
loop_
_entity_poly.entity_id
_entity_poly.type
_entity_poly.pdbx_seq_one_letter_code
_entity_poly.pdbx_strand_id
1 'polypeptide(L)'
;MNTFNRYITNQHAYIAEKKKQPLLGFTTPSGKQATWGDIAVTFTSNKGIPINLLFNNDNQPRAMINSTFSDKDRLDEHTHHLLFAFALDVLKENISSNRKRDKVTTARKFLIALCENVASSSMDEIQNIIDEMNNIMHLSAFFEWLKAHKMLPVSQFPNLTREYKGTRAKSGDDAIEAENSKLPDEKALLALGAIFYDAIPPYHDIKNKENTNSWAALIHPTTSQLDSYVCTMSALAMSSPNRAAAEQVLLTKQRVKAHNEVVNNNINTVYYLNWRGSKGYKDYQNHINAEMAESLDRALHYTALATESARALARFYQNPNLSLKKVLGEFKPSAKNLDALKPNDSKPTNLIHLGFLLGFYDDSDGYARVTCDTKGAIDATKRKDSPVFIKHITKLLPLDKLEIKVRCPYASLLVGAVAQSKKQLSKYFNGQTEMTVAEFQNHYITINQKAMSGYNKAKTKRVDYEQALFTYTEKQLSTQQASHFLLVPIESLGAFFDKNIKKRQNSYATIFERHGFSTGFTITPHQFRHWQNNYLANKGLPHLLITMLSGRKNPEQTLTYIHTTDAQNASVISDVLYEKETEEEVQDKVGKRLQSKAQYDDATDNLSPTFVSEVGFCTQDLTLTPCTYMTEFETQCTLCSSSCHIAHDKDAIELLNKDLTIQKHNLKQVQEAINFATSEGMQQWYETHYQNTCMLKSLIEVLSDDSIKEGAIVRFLTRSNVMRITDLETKTVTERKLSLPDAKEALQAALAATTQTNNDSAKDNFLGFLGSV
;
A
#
# COMPACT_ATOMS: atom_id res chain seq x y z
N MET A 1 34.39 49.51 -13.27
CA MET A 1 34.84 48.94 -11.98
C MET A 1 34.21 47.56 -11.84
N ASN A 2 34.96 46.47 -12.07
CA ASN A 2 34.43 45.12 -11.87
C ASN A 2 34.27 44.86 -10.38
N THR A 3 33.02 44.84 -9.92
CA THR A 3 32.66 44.52 -8.54
C THR A 3 33.10 43.08 -8.26
N PHE A 4 34.24 42.91 -7.56
CA PHE A 4 34.73 41.59 -7.15
C PHE A 4 33.72 40.96 -6.18
N ASN A 5 32.94 39.99 -6.66
CA ASN A 5 32.01 39.25 -5.82
C ASN A 5 32.79 38.22 -4.97
N ARG A 6 33.09 38.58 -3.72
CA ARG A 6 33.84 37.74 -2.77
C ARG A 6 33.30 36.32 -2.62
N TYR A 7 31.99 36.12 -2.80
CA TYR A 7 31.34 34.83 -2.65
C TYR A 7 31.65 33.91 -3.82
N ILE A 8 31.69 34.45 -5.04
CA ILE A 8 32.14 33.74 -6.24
C ILE A 8 33.63 33.38 -6.11
N THR A 9 34.46 34.30 -5.57
CA THR A 9 35.86 33.99 -5.25
C THR A 9 35.99 32.82 -4.27
N ASN A 10 35.15 32.78 -3.23
CA ASN A 10 35.13 31.66 -2.27
C ASN A 10 34.68 30.34 -2.92
N GLN A 11 33.70 30.37 -3.82
CA GLN A 11 33.30 29.20 -4.60
C GLN A 11 34.48 28.66 -5.41
N HIS A 12 35.19 29.51 -6.16
CA HIS A 12 36.35 29.11 -6.94
C HIS A 12 37.49 28.55 -6.08
N ALA A 13 37.80 29.21 -4.96
CA ALA A 13 38.84 28.77 -4.04
C ALA A 13 38.54 27.37 -3.47
N TYR A 14 37.28 27.12 -3.10
CA TYR A 14 36.85 25.84 -2.57
C TYR A 14 36.84 24.74 -3.63
N ILE A 15 36.35 25.02 -4.83
CA ILE A 15 36.39 24.07 -5.96
C ILE A 15 37.85 23.71 -6.27
N ALA A 16 38.76 24.69 -6.28
CA ALA A 16 40.18 24.46 -6.50
C ALA A 16 40.81 23.59 -5.40
N GLU A 17 40.38 23.75 -4.14
CA GLU A 17 40.80 22.91 -3.02
C GLU A 17 40.30 21.47 -3.16
N LYS A 18 39.02 21.26 -3.52
CA LYS A 18 38.46 19.93 -3.77
C LYS A 18 39.08 19.24 -4.97
N LYS A 19 39.43 19.97 -6.03
CA LYS A 19 40.09 19.42 -7.23
C LYS A 19 41.47 18.82 -6.94
N LYS A 20 42.12 19.18 -5.83
CA LYS A 20 43.38 18.56 -5.39
C LYS A 20 43.19 17.14 -4.85
N GLN A 21 41.98 16.75 -4.47
CA GLN A 21 41.68 15.42 -3.92
C GLN A 21 41.46 14.42 -5.06
N PRO A 22 42.05 13.21 -5.01
CA PRO A 22 41.81 12.19 -6.02
C PRO A 22 40.36 11.67 -5.94
N LEU A 23 39.71 11.48 -7.09
CA LEU A 23 38.34 10.97 -7.18
C LEU A 23 38.27 9.44 -6.95
N LEU A 24 38.85 8.95 -5.85
CA LEU A 24 38.88 7.53 -5.52
C LEU A 24 37.46 6.97 -5.36
N GLY A 25 37.20 5.84 -6.01
CA GLY A 25 35.89 5.18 -5.99
C GLY A 25 34.85 5.75 -6.97
N PHE A 26 35.19 6.78 -7.76
CA PHE A 26 34.32 7.30 -8.83
C PHE A 26 34.66 6.70 -10.19
N THR A 27 33.65 6.14 -10.84
CA THR A 27 33.75 5.59 -12.19
C THR A 27 32.70 6.17 -13.13
N THR A 28 33.04 6.28 -14.40
CA THR A 28 32.08 6.54 -15.48
C THR A 28 31.21 5.30 -15.71
N PRO A 29 30.06 5.41 -16.43
CA PRO A 29 29.24 4.25 -16.79
C PRO A 29 30.00 3.15 -17.55
N SER A 30 31.09 3.53 -18.22
CA SER A 30 31.99 2.60 -18.93
C SER A 30 33.00 1.87 -18.02
N GLY A 31 33.00 2.17 -16.72
CA GLY A 31 33.93 1.59 -15.73
C GLY A 31 35.29 2.28 -15.63
N LYS A 32 35.56 3.32 -16.42
CA LYS A 32 36.80 4.12 -16.34
C LYS A 32 36.79 5.06 -15.14
N GLN A 33 37.96 5.41 -14.61
CA GLN A 33 38.14 6.42 -13.57
C GLN A 33 37.49 7.75 -13.98
N ALA A 34 36.64 8.32 -13.11
CA ALA A 34 35.93 9.56 -13.41
C ALA A 34 36.81 10.81 -13.26
N THR A 35 36.43 11.86 -13.98
CA THR A 35 37.01 13.20 -14.00
C THR A 35 35.98 14.24 -13.57
N TRP A 36 36.44 15.44 -13.21
CA TRP A 36 35.58 16.56 -12.81
C TRP A 36 34.68 17.11 -13.93
N GLY A 37 34.86 16.67 -15.18
CA GLY A 37 34.04 17.06 -16.31
C GLY A 37 33.05 15.97 -16.76
N ASP A 38 32.95 14.84 -16.06
CA ASP A 38 32.06 13.76 -16.46
C ASP A 38 30.60 14.05 -16.08
N ILE A 39 29.69 13.94 -17.05
CA ILE A 39 28.26 14.20 -16.89
C ILE A 39 27.60 13.14 -15.99
N ALA A 40 28.09 11.91 -16.03
CA ALA A 40 27.53 10.77 -15.33
C ALA A 40 28.63 10.03 -14.60
N VAL A 41 28.50 9.92 -13.27
CA VAL A 41 29.50 9.24 -12.43
C VAL A 41 28.82 8.35 -11.40
N THR A 42 29.49 7.25 -11.07
CA THR A 42 29.07 6.32 -10.03
C THR A 42 30.13 6.31 -8.94
N PHE A 43 29.75 6.69 -7.72
CA PHE A 43 30.60 6.54 -6.55
C PHE A 43 30.35 5.20 -5.88
N THR A 44 31.38 4.38 -5.71
CA THR A 44 31.32 3.12 -4.97
C THR A 44 32.05 3.28 -3.64
N SER A 45 31.30 3.23 -2.54
CA SER A 45 31.87 3.28 -1.20
C SER A 45 32.64 2.00 -0.85
N ASN A 46 33.47 2.04 0.21
CA ASN A 46 34.19 0.86 0.74
C ASN A 46 33.26 -0.32 1.12
N LYS A 47 31.96 -0.09 1.26
CA LYS A 47 30.93 -1.11 1.52
C LYS A 47 30.34 -1.73 0.23
N GLY A 48 30.85 -1.37 -0.95
CA GLY A 48 30.41 -1.89 -2.24
C GLY A 48 29.07 -1.36 -2.75
N ILE A 49 28.49 -0.34 -2.10
CA ILE A 49 27.19 0.24 -2.49
C ILE A 49 27.43 1.35 -3.53
N PRO A 50 26.87 1.24 -4.76
CA PRO A 50 27.01 2.26 -5.80
C PRO A 50 26.00 3.41 -5.61
N ILE A 51 26.47 4.65 -5.82
CA ILE A 51 25.68 5.87 -5.82
C ILE A 51 25.87 6.59 -7.15
N ASN A 52 24.83 6.55 -7.97
CA ASN A 52 24.80 7.18 -9.28
C ASN A 52 24.45 8.67 -9.16
N LEU A 53 25.29 9.53 -9.74
CA LEU A 53 25.15 10.98 -9.77
C LEU A 53 25.18 11.48 -11.22
N LEU A 54 24.37 12.50 -11.51
CA LEU A 54 24.19 13.05 -12.85
C LEU A 54 24.31 14.58 -12.81
N PHE A 55 25.11 15.13 -13.72
CA PHE A 55 25.42 16.56 -13.87
C PHE A 55 25.01 17.09 -15.25
N ASN A 56 23.90 16.58 -15.79
CA ASN A 56 23.33 17.01 -17.06
C ASN A 56 22.38 18.20 -16.91
N ASN A 57 22.24 19.01 -17.96
CA ASN A 57 21.25 20.08 -18.07
C ASN A 57 19.84 19.55 -18.44
N ASP A 58 18.88 20.45 -18.69
CA ASP A 58 17.48 20.07 -18.93
C ASP A 58 17.16 19.53 -20.34
N ASN A 59 18.17 19.38 -21.22
CA ASN A 59 17.95 18.73 -22.53
C ASN A 59 17.52 17.27 -22.38
N GLN A 60 17.89 16.62 -21.27
CA GLN A 60 17.43 15.27 -20.91
C GLN A 60 16.87 15.23 -19.47
N PRO A 61 15.62 15.68 -19.24
CA PRO A 61 15.05 15.82 -17.90
C PRO A 61 14.84 14.48 -17.19
N ARG A 62 14.80 13.36 -17.94
CA ARG A 62 14.63 11.98 -17.45
C ARG A 62 15.87 11.10 -17.65
N ALA A 63 17.05 11.70 -17.71
CA ALA A 63 18.29 10.98 -17.88
C ALA A 63 18.53 9.94 -16.77
N MET A 64 19.09 8.79 -17.15
CA MET A 64 19.56 7.74 -16.26
C MET A 64 21.08 7.63 -16.34
N ILE A 65 21.72 6.91 -15.42
CA ILE A 65 23.18 6.76 -15.39
C ILE A 65 23.76 6.20 -16.71
N ASN A 66 23.00 5.36 -17.41
CA ASN A 66 23.38 4.75 -18.68
C ASN A 66 22.79 5.47 -19.91
N SER A 67 22.23 6.67 -19.74
CA SER A 67 21.79 7.49 -20.87
C SER A 67 22.99 7.87 -21.74
N THR A 68 22.75 8.02 -23.04
CA THR A 68 23.76 8.56 -23.97
C THR A 68 23.78 10.08 -23.84
N PHE A 69 24.90 10.62 -23.39
CA PHE A 69 25.11 12.06 -23.26
C PHE A 69 26.01 12.60 -24.36
N SER A 70 25.72 13.81 -24.80
CA SER A 70 26.49 14.62 -25.75
C SER A 70 26.96 15.91 -25.08
N ASP A 71 27.81 16.69 -25.76
CA ASP A 71 28.25 17.99 -25.23
C ASP A 71 27.10 18.99 -25.03
N LYS A 72 25.98 18.81 -25.75
CA LYS A 72 24.76 19.61 -25.56
C LYS A 72 24.08 19.34 -24.21
N ASP A 73 24.35 18.21 -23.57
CA ASP A 73 23.74 17.85 -22.29
C ASP A 73 24.54 18.37 -21.08
N ARG A 74 25.64 19.09 -21.31
CA ARG A 74 26.52 19.61 -20.26
C ARG A 74 25.90 20.83 -19.55
N LEU A 75 26.04 20.85 -18.23
CA LEU A 75 25.95 22.11 -17.48
C LEU A 75 27.12 23.01 -17.85
N ASP A 76 26.97 24.32 -17.66
CA ASP A 76 28.10 25.23 -17.75
C ASP A 76 29.20 24.81 -16.76
N GLU A 77 30.45 25.12 -17.10
CA GLU A 77 31.62 24.60 -16.39
C GLU A 77 31.61 24.99 -14.90
N HIS A 78 31.18 26.21 -14.58
CA HIS A 78 31.18 26.70 -13.21
C HIS A 78 30.11 26.00 -12.38
N THR A 79 28.88 25.93 -12.88
CA THR A 79 27.76 25.23 -12.24
C THR A 79 28.05 23.74 -12.07
N HIS A 80 28.64 23.11 -13.10
CA HIS A 80 29.05 21.71 -13.04
C HIS A 80 30.01 21.48 -11.88
N HIS A 81 31.09 22.27 -11.80
CA HIS A 81 32.09 22.13 -10.76
C HIS A 81 31.56 22.47 -9.36
N LEU A 82 30.70 23.48 -9.23
CA LEU A 82 30.07 23.83 -7.95
C LEU A 82 29.18 22.69 -7.45
N LEU A 83 28.34 22.13 -8.33
CA LEU A 83 27.47 21.00 -8.01
C LEU A 83 28.26 19.73 -7.68
N PHE A 84 29.38 19.49 -8.38
CA PHE A 84 30.27 18.37 -8.10
C PHE A 84 30.94 18.52 -6.72
N ALA A 85 31.41 19.72 -6.38
CA ALA A 85 31.96 20.00 -5.05
C ALA A 85 30.93 19.78 -3.94
N PHE A 86 29.69 20.22 -4.14
CA PHE A 86 28.59 19.94 -3.22
C PHE A 86 28.32 18.43 -3.08
N ALA A 87 28.32 17.69 -4.19
CA ALA A 87 28.11 16.25 -4.17
C ALA A 87 29.19 15.51 -3.35
N LEU A 88 30.46 15.94 -3.40
CA LEU A 88 31.54 15.36 -2.61
C LEU A 88 31.30 15.46 -1.10
N ASP A 89 30.71 16.55 -0.61
CA ASP A 89 30.43 16.70 0.82
C ASP A 89 29.14 15.97 1.22
N VAL A 90 28.10 15.97 0.37
CA VAL A 90 26.89 15.16 0.59
C VAL A 90 27.23 13.66 0.70
N LEU A 91 28.22 13.19 -0.05
CA LEU A 91 28.66 11.79 0.01
C LEU A 91 29.28 11.40 1.37
N LYS A 92 29.82 12.36 2.14
CA LYS A 92 30.38 12.13 3.48
C LYS A 92 29.32 11.99 4.57
N GLU A 93 28.10 12.49 4.33
CA GLU A 93 27.04 12.44 5.32
C GLU A 93 26.62 11.00 5.67
N ASN A 94 26.23 10.77 6.92
CA ASN A 94 25.74 9.47 7.38
C ASN A 94 24.22 9.29 7.11
N ILE A 95 23.83 9.32 5.84
CA ILE A 95 22.44 9.18 5.38
C ILE A 95 22.32 8.15 4.25
N SER A 96 21.09 7.72 3.94
CA SER A 96 20.82 6.73 2.87
C SER A 96 21.26 7.21 1.48
N SER A 97 21.68 6.28 0.62
CA SER A 97 22.13 6.56 -0.76
C SER A 97 21.08 7.29 -1.61
N ASN A 98 19.78 7.01 -1.39
CA ASN A 98 18.71 7.72 -2.09
C ASN A 98 18.67 9.17 -1.66
N ARG A 99 18.71 9.45 -0.35
CA ARG A 99 18.68 10.82 0.17
C ARG A 99 19.89 11.66 -0.27
N LYS A 100 21.07 11.03 -0.42
CA LYS A 100 22.26 11.66 -1.02
C LYS A 100 22.00 12.07 -2.47
N ARG A 101 21.46 11.15 -3.29
CA ARG A 101 21.11 11.42 -4.68
C ARG A 101 20.08 12.53 -4.79
N ASP A 102 19.06 12.52 -3.92
CA ASP A 102 17.97 13.49 -3.98
C ASP A 102 18.44 14.91 -3.61
N LYS A 103 19.37 15.05 -2.64
CA LYS A 103 20.04 16.34 -2.34
C LYS A 103 20.74 16.93 -3.56
N VAL A 104 21.60 16.14 -4.22
CA VAL A 104 22.36 16.59 -5.41
C VAL A 104 21.40 16.89 -6.57
N THR A 105 20.39 16.05 -6.79
CA THR A 105 19.40 16.23 -7.87
C THR A 105 18.57 17.50 -7.67
N THR A 106 18.18 17.80 -6.43
CA THR A 106 17.40 19.00 -6.10
C THR A 106 18.22 20.27 -6.32
N ALA A 107 19.47 20.29 -5.84
CA ALA A 107 20.40 21.41 -6.08
C ALA A 107 20.66 21.63 -7.57
N ARG A 108 20.83 20.54 -8.35
CA ARG A 108 20.99 20.62 -9.80
C ARG A 108 19.82 21.28 -10.49
N LYS A 109 18.59 20.88 -10.15
CA LYS A 109 17.38 21.45 -10.74
C LYS A 109 17.25 22.95 -10.45
N PHE A 110 17.57 23.35 -9.22
CA PHE A 110 17.63 24.76 -8.84
C PHE A 110 18.65 25.53 -9.69
N LEU A 111 19.89 25.04 -9.79
CA LEU A 111 20.94 25.71 -10.56
C LEU A 111 20.62 25.81 -12.06
N ILE A 112 19.99 24.78 -12.64
CA ILE A 112 19.49 24.81 -14.02
C ILE A 112 18.44 25.89 -14.21
N ALA A 113 17.46 25.98 -13.28
CA ALA A 113 16.37 26.93 -13.37
C ALA A 113 16.86 28.38 -13.16
N LEU A 114 17.84 28.58 -12.28
CA LEU A 114 18.43 29.89 -12.02
C LEU A 114 19.22 30.40 -13.24
N CYS A 115 19.88 29.51 -13.99
CA CYS A 115 20.66 29.81 -15.21
C CYS A 115 21.82 30.82 -15.01
N GLU A 116 22.10 31.23 -13.77
CA GLU A 116 23.19 32.13 -13.37
C GLU A 116 23.86 31.63 -12.08
N ASN A 117 24.96 32.28 -11.68
CA ASN A 117 25.60 31.97 -10.41
C ASN A 117 24.71 32.41 -9.24
N VAL A 118 24.44 31.49 -8.31
CA VAL A 118 23.63 31.78 -7.11
C VAL A 118 24.10 32.99 -6.29
N ALA A 119 25.39 33.33 -6.32
CA ALA A 119 25.92 34.48 -5.61
C ALA A 119 25.84 35.81 -6.40
N SER A 120 25.54 35.77 -7.71
CA SER A 120 25.28 36.97 -8.52
C SER A 120 23.79 37.31 -8.60
N SER A 121 22.90 36.34 -8.41
CA SER A 121 21.46 36.55 -8.43
C SER A 121 20.95 37.32 -7.20
N SER A 122 19.87 38.07 -7.40
CA SER A 122 19.15 38.76 -6.33
C SER A 122 18.35 37.78 -5.47
N MET A 123 17.98 38.21 -4.26
CA MET A 123 17.17 37.40 -3.34
C MET A 123 15.78 37.10 -3.92
N ASP A 124 15.18 38.05 -4.63
CA ASP A 124 13.87 37.90 -5.26
C ASP A 124 13.92 36.90 -6.43
N GLU A 125 14.96 36.93 -7.27
CA GLU A 125 15.15 35.93 -8.33
C GLU A 125 15.34 34.53 -7.76
N ILE A 126 16.15 34.39 -6.71
CA ILE A 126 16.34 33.11 -6.03
C ILE A 126 15.01 32.60 -5.47
N GLN A 127 14.22 33.45 -4.82
CA GLN A 127 12.93 33.07 -4.23
C GLN A 127 11.90 32.69 -5.30
N ASN A 128 11.77 33.46 -6.37
CA ASN A 128 10.83 33.18 -7.47
C ASN A 128 11.10 31.80 -8.08
N ILE A 129 12.36 31.45 -8.34
CA ILE A 129 12.72 30.12 -8.85
C ILE A 129 12.34 29.02 -7.86
N ILE A 130 12.56 29.23 -6.56
CA ILE A 130 12.22 28.27 -5.50
C ILE A 130 10.70 28.05 -5.43
N ASP A 131 9.91 29.11 -5.58
CA ASP A 131 8.45 29.06 -5.53
C ASP A 131 7.87 28.29 -6.73
N GLU A 132 8.49 28.43 -7.91
CA GLU A 132 8.13 27.70 -9.14
C GLU A 132 8.59 26.23 -9.14
N MET A 133 9.59 25.86 -8.35
CA MET A 133 10.10 24.49 -8.31
C MET A 133 9.08 23.51 -7.72
N ASN A 134 8.82 22.41 -8.41
CA ASN A 134 7.90 21.35 -7.95
C ASN A 134 8.34 20.63 -6.65
N ASN A 135 9.64 20.59 -6.34
CA ASN A 135 10.17 19.91 -5.16
C ASN A 135 11.39 20.66 -4.61
N ILE A 136 11.27 21.14 -3.37
CA ILE A 136 12.31 21.89 -2.65
C ILE A 136 12.79 21.17 -1.37
N MET A 137 12.30 19.95 -1.10
CA MET A 137 12.43 19.22 0.18
C MET A 137 13.88 19.05 0.68
N HIS A 138 14.86 19.09 -0.22
CA HIS A 138 16.28 18.92 0.11
C HIS A 138 17.15 20.11 -0.28
N LEU A 139 16.53 21.21 -0.73
CA LEU A 139 17.25 22.37 -1.21
C LEU A 139 17.94 23.13 -0.06
N SER A 140 17.41 23.02 1.18
CA SER A 140 18.04 23.58 2.38
C SER A 140 19.48 23.12 2.58
N ALA A 141 19.78 21.86 2.29
CA ALA A 141 21.13 21.33 2.41
C ALA A 141 22.13 22.04 1.48
N PHE A 142 21.69 22.51 0.32
CA PHE A 142 22.53 23.25 -0.62
C PHE A 142 22.81 24.67 -0.12
N PHE A 143 21.77 25.40 0.31
CA PHE A 143 21.93 26.76 0.84
C PHE A 143 22.69 26.80 2.17
N GLU A 144 22.47 25.82 3.06
CA GLU A 144 23.25 25.65 4.29
C GLU A 144 24.72 25.37 3.98
N TRP A 145 25.00 24.54 2.97
CA TRP A 145 26.37 24.27 2.53
C TRP A 145 27.06 25.51 1.96
N LEU A 146 26.37 26.30 1.12
CA LEU A 146 26.89 27.57 0.61
C LEU A 146 27.18 28.55 1.75
N LYS A 147 26.27 28.66 2.73
CA LYS A 147 26.44 29.50 3.92
C LYS A 147 27.64 29.07 4.76
N ALA A 148 27.76 27.76 5.04
CA ALA A 148 28.84 27.20 5.86
C ALA A 148 30.23 27.50 5.27
N HIS A 149 30.34 27.51 3.94
CA HIS A 149 31.59 27.80 3.24
C HIS A 149 31.73 29.26 2.80
N LYS A 150 30.87 30.16 3.28
CA LYS A 150 30.88 31.60 2.95
C LYS A 150 30.82 31.84 1.43
N MET A 151 30.08 31.02 0.71
CA MET A 151 29.87 31.08 -0.75
C MET A 151 28.58 31.79 -1.16
N LEU A 152 27.80 32.25 -0.19
CA LEU A 152 26.60 33.05 -0.37
C LEU A 152 26.46 34.05 0.80
N PRO A 153 25.96 35.28 0.59
CA PRO A 153 25.64 36.20 1.68
C PRO A 153 24.60 35.63 2.64
N VAL A 154 24.76 35.90 3.94
CA VAL A 154 23.78 35.48 4.96
C VAL A 154 22.42 36.15 4.73
N SER A 155 22.40 37.35 4.14
CA SER A 155 21.19 38.09 3.76
C SER A 155 20.47 37.54 2.52
N GLN A 156 21.07 36.60 1.78
CA GLN A 156 20.48 35.94 0.60
C GLN A 156 20.02 34.51 0.91
N PHE A 157 19.61 34.24 2.14
CA PHE A 157 19.08 32.93 2.51
C PHE A 157 17.58 32.87 2.18
N PRO A 158 17.14 32.00 1.26
CA PRO A 158 15.76 31.98 0.83
C PRO A 158 14.80 31.39 1.84
N ASN A 159 13.53 31.77 1.71
CA ASN A 159 12.46 31.10 2.40
C ASN A 159 12.25 29.72 1.76
N LEU A 160 12.70 28.69 2.46
CA LEU A 160 12.55 27.29 2.06
C LEU A 160 11.37 26.60 2.77
N THR A 161 10.53 27.37 3.47
CA THR A 161 9.27 26.87 4.04
C THR A 161 8.21 26.87 2.95
N ARG A 162 8.04 25.72 2.28
CA ARG A 162 6.71 25.39 1.76
C ARG A 162 5.91 24.89 2.96
N GLU A 163 4.61 25.18 3.03
CA GLU A 163 3.69 24.47 3.92
C GLU A 163 3.71 22.97 3.59
N TYR A 164 4.73 22.30 4.08
CA TYR A 164 4.71 20.89 4.27
C TYR A 164 3.90 20.72 5.54
N LYS A 165 2.68 20.19 5.41
CA LYS A 165 1.91 19.61 6.52
C LYS A 165 2.70 18.42 7.08
N GLY A 166 3.85 18.71 7.68
CA GLY A 166 4.62 17.78 8.45
C GLY A 166 3.74 17.33 9.60
N THR A 167 3.91 16.08 9.99
CA THR A 167 3.18 15.44 11.09
C THR A 167 3.24 16.20 12.42
N ARG A 168 4.07 17.24 12.55
CA ARG A 168 4.15 18.14 13.72
C ARG A 168 3.21 19.36 13.67
N ALA A 169 2.64 19.70 12.51
CA ALA A 169 1.70 20.82 12.35
C ALA A 169 0.24 20.35 12.22
N LYS A 170 -0.01 19.07 12.50
CA LYS A 170 -1.33 18.46 12.42
C LYS A 170 -2.05 18.71 13.74
N SER A 171 -3.26 19.24 13.67
CA SER A 171 -4.22 19.12 14.78
C SER A 171 -4.38 17.62 15.13
N GLY A 172 -4.88 17.29 16.31
CA GLY A 172 -5.20 15.90 16.66
C GLY A 172 -6.01 15.23 15.55
N ASP A 173 -6.99 15.93 15.00
CA ASP A 173 -7.89 15.45 13.95
C ASP A 173 -7.19 15.16 12.62
N ASP A 174 -6.22 15.97 12.20
CA ASP A 174 -5.42 15.72 10.97
C ASP A 174 -4.50 14.48 11.09
N ALA A 175 -4.07 14.16 12.33
CA ALA A 175 -3.28 12.96 12.60
C ALA A 175 -4.18 11.71 12.56
N ILE A 176 -5.39 11.84 13.09
CA ILE A 176 -6.42 10.81 13.11
C ILE A 176 -6.91 10.48 11.69
N GLU A 177 -7.22 11.49 10.88
CA GLU A 177 -7.63 11.30 9.49
C GLU A 177 -6.52 10.59 8.70
N ALA A 178 -5.26 10.93 8.98
CA ALA A 178 -4.12 10.26 8.38
C ALA A 178 -3.95 8.81 8.85
N GLU A 179 -4.25 8.48 10.11
CA GLU A 179 -4.30 7.08 10.58
C GLU A 179 -5.46 6.30 9.94
N ASN A 180 -6.67 6.88 9.91
CA ASN A 180 -7.85 6.28 9.27
C ASN A 180 -7.63 6.04 7.76
N SER A 181 -6.94 6.95 7.08
CA SER A 181 -6.60 6.79 5.66
C SER A 181 -5.72 5.57 5.35
N LYS A 182 -5.07 4.97 6.38
CA LYS A 182 -4.29 3.74 6.24
C LYS A 182 -5.14 2.47 6.26
N LEU A 183 -6.41 2.56 6.64
CA LEU A 183 -7.41 1.50 6.45
C LEU A 183 -8.04 1.63 5.06
N PRO A 184 -8.46 0.52 4.44
CA PRO A 184 -9.29 0.56 3.24
C PRO A 184 -10.70 1.04 3.58
N ASP A 185 -11.36 1.69 2.61
CA ASP A 185 -12.79 1.97 2.70
C ASP A 185 -13.57 0.64 2.75
N GLU A 186 -14.48 0.51 3.72
CA GLU A 186 -15.34 -0.66 3.89
C GLU A 186 -16.18 -0.94 2.64
N LYS A 187 -16.66 0.10 1.96
CA LYS A 187 -17.39 -0.07 0.70
C LYS A 187 -16.52 -0.72 -0.38
N ALA A 188 -15.23 -0.40 -0.41
CA ALA A 188 -14.30 -1.02 -1.34
C ALA A 188 -14.04 -2.49 -0.99
N LEU A 189 -14.01 -2.86 0.29
CA LEU A 189 -13.92 -4.27 0.71
C LEU A 189 -15.18 -5.07 0.33
N LEU A 190 -16.38 -4.50 0.57
CA LEU A 190 -17.64 -5.13 0.18
C LEU A 190 -17.75 -5.29 -1.34
N ALA A 191 -17.35 -4.28 -2.10
CA ALA A 191 -17.28 -4.36 -3.56
C ALA A 191 -16.32 -5.47 -4.03
N LEU A 192 -15.15 -5.62 -3.39
CA LEU A 192 -14.24 -6.73 -3.69
C LEU A 192 -14.88 -8.09 -3.38
N GLY A 193 -15.67 -8.21 -2.31
CA GLY A 193 -16.40 -9.42 -1.98
C GLY A 193 -17.45 -9.79 -3.04
N ALA A 194 -18.19 -8.80 -3.55
CA ALA A 194 -19.14 -8.99 -4.65
C ALA A 194 -18.42 -9.41 -5.94
N ILE A 195 -17.37 -8.68 -6.33
CA ILE A 195 -16.57 -9.00 -7.52
C ILE A 195 -15.93 -10.39 -7.40
N PHE A 196 -15.50 -10.77 -6.20
CA PHE A 196 -14.96 -12.11 -5.94
C PHE A 196 -16.00 -13.20 -6.20
N TYR A 197 -17.25 -12.98 -5.81
CA TYR A 197 -18.34 -13.93 -6.08
C TYR A 197 -18.57 -14.11 -7.58
N ASP A 198 -18.50 -13.04 -8.37
CA ASP A 198 -18.73 -13.08 -9.81
C ASP A 198 -17.51 -13.64 -10.58
N ALA A 199 -16.30 -13.20 -10.22
CA ALA A 199 -15.06 -13.60 -10.89
C ALA A 199 -14.61 -15.01 -10.53
N ILE A 200 -14.95 -15.49 -9.33
CA ILE A 200 -14.68 -16.86 -8.85
C ILE A 200 -15.99 -17.44 -8.29
N PRO A 201 -16.89 -17.93 -9.16
CA PRO A 201 -18.19 -18.42 -8.76
C PRO A 201 -18.14 -19.55 -7.74
N PRO A 202 -19.14 -19.70 -6.86
CA PRO A 202 -19.23 -20.84 -5.96
C PRO A 202 -19.26 -22.17 -6.73
N TYR A 203 -18.92 -23.25 -6.03
CA TYR A 203 -19.11 -24.60 -6.56
C TYR A 203 -20.58 -24.83 -6.86
N HIS A 204 -20.89 -25.41 -8.02
CA HIS A 204 -22.27 -25.76 -8.36
C HIS A 204 -22.83 -26.84 -7.41
N ASP A 205 -21.98 -27.82 -7.05
CA ASP A 205 -22.27 -28.82 -6.01
C ASP A 205 -21.30 -28.64 -4.85
N ILE A 206 -21.79 -28.10 -3.73
CA ILE A 206 -21.00 -27.85 -2.51
C ILE A 206 -20.50 -29.17 -1.89
N LYS A 207 -21.19 -30.30 -2.11
CA LYS A 207 -20.80 -31.61 -1.60
C LYS A 207 -19.68 -32.25 -2.42
N ASN A 208 -19.54 -31.86 -3.69
CA ASN A 208 -18.51 -32.35 -4.59
C ASN A 208 -17.67 -31.19 -5.16
N LYS A 209 -16.80 -30.64 -4.32
CA LYS A 209 -15.89 -29.53 -4.67
C LYS A 209 -14.84 -29.88 -5.74
N GLU A 210 -14.74 -31.15 -6.14
CA GLU A 210 -13.89 -31.61 -7.25
C GLU A 210 -14.57 -31.46 -8.62
N ASN A 211 -15.91 -31.42 -8.65
CA ASN A 211 -16.65 -31.19 -9.89
C ASN A 211 -16.61 -29.69 -10.26
N THR A 212 -15.65 -29.34 -11.11
CA THR A 212 -15.41 -27.96 -11.57
C THR A 212 -15.88 -27.71 -13.00
N ASN A 213 -16.77 -28.54 -13.53
CA ASN A 213 -17.28 -28.41 -14.90
C ASN A 213 -17.92 -27.05 -15.19
N SER A 214 -18.56 -26.44 -14.19
CA SER A 214 -19.13 -25.08 -14.31
C SER A 214 -18.08 -23.99 -14.55
N TRP A 215 -16.82 -24.25 -14.21
CA TRP A 215 -15.72 -23.31 -14.42
C TRP A 215 -14.99 -23.53 -15.75
N ALA A 216 -15.28 -24.59 -16.51
CA ALA A 216 -14.49 -24.99 -17.68
C ALA A 216 -14.26 -23.85 -18.70
N ALA A 217 -15.29 -23.05 -19.01
CA ALA A 217 -15.18 -21.89 -19.89
C ALA A 217 -14.41 -20.72 -19.24
N LEU A 218 -14.56 -20.53 -17.93
CA LEU A 218 -13.93 -19.45 -17.17
C LEU A 218 -12.41 -19.67 -17.04
N ILE A 219 -11.98 -20.91 -16.83
CA ILE A 219 -10.55 -21.28 -16.71
C ILE A 219 -9.89 -21.57 -18.05
N HIS A 220 -10.60 -21.40 -19.17
CA HIS A 220 -10.06 -21.66 -20.50
C HIS A 220 -8.78 -20.82 -20.74
N PRO A 221 -7.71 -21.37 -21.33
CA PRO A 221 -6.42 -20.67 -21.36
C PRO A 221 -6.37 -19.39 -22.21
N THR A 222 -7.37 -19.16 -23.06
CA THR A 222 -7.54 -17.90 -23.82
C THR A 222 -8.39 -16.86 -23.08
N THR A 223 -9.09 -17.25 -22.01
CA THR A 223 -9.93 -16.37 -21.17
C THR A 223 -9.06 -15.53 -20.24
N SER A 224 -9.40 -14.25 -20.07
CA SER A 224 -8.69 -13.37 -19.14
C SER A 224 -8.89 -13.84 -17.70
N GLN A 225 -7.77 -13.97 -16.98
CA GLN A 225 -7.74 -14.32 -15.56
C GLN A 225 -7.41 -13.12 -14.67
N LEU A 226 -7.36 -11.91 -15.23
CA LEU A 226 -6.92 -10.72 -14.50
C LEU A 226 -7.76 -10.44 -13.25
N ASP A 227 -9.08 -10.55 -13.35
CA ASP A 227 -9.99 -10.32 -12.21
C ASP A 227 -9.86 -11.42 -11.17
N SER A 228 -9.89 -12.70 -11.58
CA SER A 228 -9.69 -13.84 -10.67
C SER A 228 -8.33 -13.79 -9.95
N TYR A 229 -7.27 -13.30 -10.62
CA TYR A 229 -5.96 -13.09 -10.04
C TYR A 229 -5.99 -12.03 -8.94
N VAL A 230 -6.60 -10.87 -9.22
CA VAL A 230 -6.75 -9.78 -8.25
C VAL A 230 -7.61 -10.24 -7.07
N CYS A 231 -8.73 -10.93 -7.32
CA CYS A 231 -9.60 -11.51 -6.31
C CYS A 231 -8.86 -12.52 -5.41
N THR A 232 -8.03 -13.39 -5.98
CA THR A 232 -7.25 -14.37 -5.20
C THR A 232 -6.17 -13.69 -4.35
N MET A 233 -5.46 -12.70 -4.90
CA MET A 233 -4.49 -11.90 -4.15
C MET A 233 -5.16 -11.13 -2.99
N SER A 234 -6.32 -10.53 -3.23
CA SER A 234 -7.11 -9.84 -2.22
C SER A 234 -7.61 -10.82 -1.14
N ALA A 235 -8.14 -11.99 -1.52
CA ALA A 235 -8.57 -13.02 -0.58
C ALA A 235 -7.41 -13.48 0.32
N LEU A 236 -6.22 -13.72 -0.23
CA LEU A 236 -5.01 -14.02 0.55
C LEU A 236 -4.64 -12.87 1.50
N ALA A 237 -4.80 -11.62 1.08
CA ALA A 237 -4.45 -10.44 1.87
C ALA A 237 -5.45 -10.16 3.01
N MET A 238 -6.72 -10.52 2.79
CA MET A 238 -7.78 -10.47 3.80
C MET A 238 -7.79 -11.69 4.73
N SER A 239 -7.09 -12.76 4.36
CA SER A 239 -7.03 -13.99 5.15
C SER A 239 -5.91 -14.00 6.18
N SER A 240 -4.86 -13.19 5.97
CA SER A 240 -3.69 -13.16 6.84
C SER A 240 -2.86 -11.87 6.64
N PRO A 241 -2.26 -11.29 7.71
CA PRO A 241 -1.63 -9.97 7.66
C PRO A 241 -0.24 -9.97 7.02
N ASN A 242 -0.05 -10.66 5.89
CA ASN A 242 1.24 -10.80 5.17
C ASN A 242 1.46 -9.71 4.10
N ARG A 243 2.68 -9.64 3.55
CA ARG A 243 2.99 -8.64 2.51
C ARG A 243 2.54 -9.14 1.14
N ALA A 244 1.35 -8.75 0.72
CA ALA A 244 0.72 -9.21 -0.52
C ALA A 244 1.67 -9.20 -1.74
N ALA A 245 2.16 -8.03 -2.13
CA ALA A 245 2.99 -7.88 -3.33
C ALA A 245 4.40 -8.52 -3.24
N ALA A 246 4.89 -8.88 -2.05
CA ALA A 246 6.26 -9.38 -1.85
C ALA A 246 6.34 -10.86 -1.51
N GLU A 247 5.28 -11.41 -0.89
CA GLU A 247 5.24 -12.76 -0.32
C GLU A 247 4.22 -13.66 -1.03
N GLN A 248 3.00 -13.18 -1.29
CA GLN A 248 1.93 -14.02 -1.88
C GLN A 248 2.30 -14.50 -3.29
N VAL A 249 2.99 -13.67 -4.07
CA VAL A 249 3.47 -14.01 -5.43
C VAL A 249 4.44 -15.19 -5.46
N LEU A 250 4.99 -15.59 -4.31
CA LEU A 250 5.93 -16.71 -4.16
C LEU A 250 5.27 -17.97 -3.58
N LEU A 251 3.96 -17.97 -3.35
CA LEU A 251 3.26 -19.14 -2.85
C LEU A 251 3.34 -20.28 -3.87
N THR A 252 3.62 -21.48 -3.37
CA THR A 252 3.52 -22.70 -4.17
C THR A 252 2.07 -23.13 -4.29
N LYS A 253 1.73 -23.84 -5.38
CA LYS A 253 0.41 -24.45 -5.59
C LYS A 253 0.06 -25.31 -4.38
N GLN A 254 -1.01 -24.95 -3.69
CA GLN A 254 -1.52 -25.61 -2.49
C GLN A 254 -2.97 -25.23 -2.24
N ARG A 255 -3.65 -26.01 -1.40
CA ARG A 255 -5.00 -25.74 -0.88
C ARG A 255 -4.91 -25.33 0.59
N VAL A 256 -5.98 -24.78 1.15
CA VAL A 256 -6.04 -24.53 2.58
C VAL A 256 -5.94 -25.86 3.31
N LYS A 257 -5.04 -25.94 4.29
CA LYS A 257 -4.86 -27.12 5.12
C LYS A 257 -5.55 -26.90 6.45
N ALA A 258 -5.97 -27.98 7.08
CA ALA A 258 -6.63 -27.94 8.37
C ALA A 258 -6.12 -29.06 9.27
N HIS A 259 -6.01 -28.78 10.56
CA HIS A 259 -5.85 -29.80 11.60
C HIS A 259 -6.73 -29.43 12.80
N ASN A 260 -7.03 -30.41 13.63
CA ASN A 260 -7.84 -30.21 14.83
C ASN A 260 -6.95 -30.08 16.06
N GLU A 261 -7.27 -29.12 16.92
CA GLU A 261 -6.65 -28.95 18.23
C GLU A 261 -7.72 -28.98 19.32
N VAL A 262 -7.38 -29.61 20.45
CA VAL A 262 -8.26 -29.68 21.61
C VAL A 262 -7.91 -28.51 22.52
N VAL A 263 -8.85 -27.59 22.71
CA VAL A 263 -8.72 -26.45 23.62
C VAL A 263 -9.93 -26.49 24.55
N ASN A 264 -9.70 -26.60 25.85
CA ASN A 264 -10.75 -26.67 26.88
C ASN A 264 -11.80 -27.76 26.57
N ASN A 265 -11.36 -28.98 26.24
CA ASN A 265 -12.20 -30.12 25.82
C ASN A 265 -13.05 -29.91 24.56
N ASN A 266 -12.89 -28.78 23.86
CA ASN A 266 -13.54 -28.52 22.57
C ASN A 266 -12.55 -28.74 21.42
N ILE A 267 -13.01 -29.46 20.40
CA ILE A 267 -12.25 -29.67 19.16
C ILE A 267 -12.42 -28.44 18.28
N ASN A 268 -11.35 -27.67 18.08
CA ASN A 268 -11.33 -26.52 17.19
C ASN A 268 -10.48 -26.84 15.95
N THR A 269 -10.94 -26.39 14.78
CA THR A 269 -10.19 -26.59 13.53
C THR A 269 -9.33 -25.37 13.24
N VAL A 270 -8.04 -25.61 13.05
CA VAL A 270 -7.03 -24.60 12.70
C VAL A 270 -6.75 -24.68 11.21
N TYR A 271 -6.90 -23.56 10.51
CA TYR A 271 -6.62 -23.45 9.07
C TYR A 271 -5.26 -22.79 8.82
N TYR A 272 -4.49 -23.33 7.88
CA TYR A 272 -3.17 -22.79 7.56
C TYR A 272 -2.74 -22.99 6.10
N LEU A 273 -1.74 -22.21 5.68
CA LEU A 273 -1.00 -22.36 4.43
C LEU A 273 0.50 -22.42 4.70
N ASN A 274 1.23 -23.18 3.89
CA ASN A 274 2.69 -23.17 3.92
C ASN A 274 3.18 -21.87 3.27
N TRP A 275 3.80 -21.00 4.06
CA TRP A 275 4.17 -19.65 3.66
C TRP A 275 5.69 -19.47 3.63
N ARG A 276 6.16 -18.75 2.60
CA ARG A 276 7.58 -18.38 2.53
C ARG A 276 7.81 -17.10 3.31
N GLY A 277 8.62 -17.16 4.37
CA GLY A 277 8.95 -16.00 5.19
C GLY A 277 9.70 -14.93 4.38
N SER A 278 9.86 -13.72 4.91
CA SER A 278 10.68 -12.71 4.21
C SER A 278 11.44 -11.84 5.21
N LYS A 279 12.40 -11.03 4.74
CA LYS A 279 13.28 -10.22 5.60
C LYS A 279 13.96 -11.05 6.72
N GLY A 280 14.41 -12.25 6.37
CA GLY A 280 15.07 -13.16 7.30
C GLY A 280 14.13 -13.88 8.29
N TYR A 281 12.82 -13.81 8.10
CA TYR A 281 11.86 -14.72 8.74
C TYR A 281 11.86 -16.08 8.01
N LYS A 282 11.79 -17.18 8.76
CA LYS A 282 11.81 -18.55 8.22
C LYS A 282 10.49 -18.88 7.52
N ASP A 283 10.49 -19.95 6.73
CA ASP A 283 9.24 -20.48 6.16
C ASP A 283 8.44 -21.15 7.30
N TYR A 284 7.12 -21.03 7.27
CA TYR A 284 6.25 -21.38 8.40
C TYR A 284 4.84 -21.73 7.95
N GLN A 285 4.07 -22.37 8.84
CA GLN A 285 2.65 -22.59 8.67
C GLN A 285 1.90 -21.33 9.11
N ASN A 286 1.48 -20.55 8.12
CA ASN A 286 0.79 -19.30 8.35
C ASN A 286 -0.69 -19.58 8.58
N HIS A 287 -1.21 -19.11 9.70
CA HIS A 287 -2.61 -19.34 10.05
C HIS A 287 -3.52 -18.44 9.20
N ILE A 288 -4.71 -18.94 8.94
CA ILE A 288 -5.75 -18.32 8.14
C ILE A 288 -6.98 -18.15 9.01
N ASN A 289 -7.62 -16.98 8.93
CA ASN A 289 -8.91 -16.72 9.57
C ASN A 289 -9.95 -17.77 9.14
N ALA A 290 -10.64 -18.39 10.10
CA ALA A 290 -11.60 -19.46 9.83
C ALA A 290 -12.75 -18.99 8.92
N GLU A 291 -13.18 -17.74 9.07
CA GLU A 291 -14.24 -17.08 8.30
C GLU A 291 -13.85 -16.93 6.82
N MET A 292 -12.54 -16.86 6.53
CA MET A 292 -12.02 -16.74 5.18
C MET A 292 -11.64 -18.09 4.57
N ALA A 293 -11.58 -19.17 5.36
CA ALA A 293 -11.00 -20.44 4.94
C ALA A 293 -11.69 -21.03 3.70
N GLU A 294 -13.03 -21.03 3.67
CA GLU A 294 -13.78 -21.56 2.53
C GLU A 294 -13.60 -20.72 1.25
N SER A 295 -13.76 -19.41 1.36
CA SER A 295 -13.59 -18.48 0.23
C SER A 295 -12.16 -18.52 -0.31
N LEU A 296 -11.17 -18.55 0.59
CA LEU A 296 -9.77 -18.66 0.19
C LEU A 296 -9.48 -19.99 -0.50
N ASP A 297 -9.96 -21.10 0.05
CA ASP A 297 -9.74 -22.41 -0.55
C ASP A 297 -10.37 -22.52 -1.95
N ARG A 298 -11.55 -21.93 -2.15
CA ARG A 298 -12.18 -21.79 -3.47
C ARG A 298 -11.30 -21.00 -4.44
N ALA A 299 -10.77 -19.86 -4.01
CA ALA A 299 -9.89 -19.02 -4.81
C ALA A 299 -8.60 -19.74 -5.22
N LEU A 300 -8.00 -20.49 -4.28
CA LEU A 300 -6.81 -21.30 -4.51
C LEU A 300 -7.09 -22.43 -5.49
N HIS A 301 -8.23 -23.11 -5.37
CA HIS A 301 -8.64 -24.15 -6.31
C HIS A 301 -8.83 -23.59 -7.73
N TYR A 302 -9.62 -22.52 -7.87
CA TYR A 302 -9.85 -21.87 -9.15
C TYR A 302 -8.52 -21.44 -9.79
N THR A 303 -7.68 -20.74 -9.03
CA THR A 303 -6.37 -20.28 -9.51
C THR A 303 -5.48 -21.44 -9.91
N ALA A 304 -5.45 -22.52 -9.15
CA ALA A 304 -4.69 -23.71 -9.49
C ALA A 304 -5.13 -24.30 -10.84
N LEU A 305 -6.43 -24.36 -11.13
CA LEU A 305 -6.90 -24.84 -12.43
C LEU A 305 -6.57 -23.86 -13.57
N ALA A 306 -6.86 -22.57 -13.39
CA ALA A 306 -6.64 -21.53 -14.40
C ALA A 306 -5.17 -21.38 -14.83
N THR A 307 -4.22 -21.68 -13.94
CA THR A 307 -2.78 -21.51 -14.16
C THR A 307 -2.07 -22.78 -14.65
N GLU A 308 -2.75 -23.92 -14.73
CA GLU A 308 -2.09 -25.20 -15.04
C GLU A 308 -1.56 -25.26 -16.49
N SER A 309 -2.25 -24.62 -17.45
CA SER A 309 -1.77 -24.51 -18.83
C SER A 309 -0.44 -23.76 -18.93
N ALA A 310 -0.29 -22.68 -18.16
CA ALA A 310 0.95 -21.91 -18.09
C ALA A 310 2.07 -22.67 -17.34
N ARG A 311 1.73 -23.48 -16.32
CA ARG A 311 2.70 -24.40 -15.70
C ARG A 311 3.17 -25.49 -16.66
N ALA A 312 2.29 -26.03 -17.50
CA ALA A 312 2.68 -26.97 -18.55
C ALA A 312 3.66 -26.34 -19.55
N LEU A 313 3.42 -25.09 -19.97
CA LEU A 313 4.39 -24.32 -20.76
C LEU A 313 5.72 -24.12 -20.02
N ALA A 314 5.70 -23.79 -18.73
CA ALA A 314 6.92 -23.62 -17.95
C ALA A 314 7.76 -24.92 -17.89
N ARG A 315 7.12 -26.09 -17.68
CA ARG A 315 7.78 -27.40 -17.74
C ARG A 315 8.41 -27.64 -19.12
N PHE A 316 7.69 -27.30 -20.19
CA PHE A 316 8.19 -27.41 -21.56
C PHE A 316 9.41 -26.51 -21.81
N TYR A 317 9.37 -25.24 -21.37
CA TYR A 317 10.48 -24.31 -21.55
C TYR A 317 11.71 -24.65 -20.69
N GLN A 318 11.52 -25.31 -19.54
CA GLN A 318 12.62 -25.83 -18.74
C GLN A 318 13.31 -26.99 -19.44
N ASN A 319 12.55 -27.93 -20.01
CA ASN A 319 13.11 -29.05 -20.75
C ASN A 319 12.14 -29.54 -21.85
N PRO A 320 12.37 -29.18 -23.13
CA PRO A 320 11.49 -29.56 -24.24
C PRO A 320 11.60 -31.05 -24.60
N ASN A 321 12.58 -31.77 -24.07
CA ASN A 321 12.76 -33.21 -24.30
C ASN A 321 11.97 -34.08 -23.30
N LEU A 322 11.22 -33.48 -22.38
CA LEU A 322 10.33 -34.22 -21.50
C LEU A 322 9.24 -34.92 -22.30
N SER A 323 8.80 -36.08 -21.82
CA SER A 323 7.64 -36.76 -22.39
C SER A 323 6.39 -35.88 -22.22
N LEU A 324 5.46 -35.95 -23.16
CA LEU A 324 4.24 -35.16 -23.12
C LEU A 324 3.48 -35.32 -21.79
N LYS A 325 3.41 -36.53 -21.24
CA LYS A 325 2.79 -36.79 -19.92
C LYS A 325 3.41 -35.93 -18.80
N LYS A 326 4.74 -35.78 -18.79
CA LYS A 326 5.44 -34.96 -17.79
C LYS A 326 5.23 -33.46 -18.03
N VAL A 327 5.15 -33.04 -19.29
CA VAL A 327 4.87 -31.65 -19.66
C VAL A 327 3.46 -31.24 -19.24
N LEU A 328 2.45 -32.04 -19.58
CA LEU A 328 1.05 -31.76 -19.22
C LEU A 328 0.84 -31.75 -17.71
N GLY A 329 1.50 -32.65 -16.96
CA GLY A 329 1.37 -32.72 -15.51
C GLY A 329 -0.08 -33.02 -15.12
N GLU A 330 -0.74 -32.08 -14.46
CA GLU A 330 -2.16 -32.21 -14.08
C GLU A 330 -3.13 -31.63 -15.13
N PHE A 331 -2.63 -30.94 -16.16
CA PHE A 331 -3.47 -30.41 -17.22
C PHE A 331 -4.13 -31.55 -18.00
N LYS A 332 -5.45 -31.46 -18.21
CA LYS A 332 -6.23 -32.42 -19.01
C LYS A 332 -6.69 -31.76 -20.31
N PRO A 333 -6.07 -32.10 -21.46
CA PRO A 333 -6.54 -31.64 -22.76
C PRO A 333 -7.99 -32.07 -23.04
N SER A 334 -8.70 -31.31 -23.87
CA SER A 334 -10.07 -31.68 -24.29
C SER A 334 -10.05 -32.98 -25.10
N ALA A 335 -11.12 -33.78 -25.00
CA ALA A 335 -11.25 -35.02 -25.78
C ALA A 335 -11.14 -34.75 -27.29
N LYS A 336 -11.76 -33.67 -27.76
CA LYS A 336 -11.64 -33.18 -29.15
C LYS A 336 -10.18 -32.99 -29.58
N ASN A 337 -9.36 -32.35 -28.76
CA ASN A 337 -7.97 -32.06 -29.12
C ASN A 337 -7.08 -33.31 -29.06
N LEU A 338 -7.35 -34.23 -28.12
CA LEU A 338 -6.69 -35.54 -28.08
C LEU A 338 -7.01 -36.39 -29.31
N ASP A 339 -8.27 -36.46 -29.71
CA ASP A 339 -8.72 -37.23 -30.87
C ASP A 339 -8.19 -36.67 -32.19
N ALA A 340 -8.07 -35.35 -32.29
CA ALA A 340 -7.57 -34.67 -33.48
C ALA A 340 -6.05 -34.80 -33.65
N LEU A 341 -5.26 -34.70 -32.56
CA LEU A 341 -3.80 -34.76 -32.62
C LEU A 341 -3.26 -36.20 -32.52
N LYS A 342 -3.94 -37.07 -31.75
CA LYS A 342 -3.52 -38.43 -31.39
C LYS A 342 -2.07 -38.48 -30.88
N PRO A 343 -1.75 -37.75 -29.80
CA PRO A 343 -0.38 -37.64 -29.32
C PRO A 343 0.13 -38.95 -28.71
N ASN A 344 1.46 -39.07 -28.59
CA ASN A 344 2.10 -40.14 -27.83
C ASN A 344 2.64 -39.59 -26.51
N ASP A 345 2.01 -39.97 -25.41
CA ASP A 345 2.30 -39.49 -24.05
C ASP A 345 3.74 -39.74 -23.58
N SER A 346 4.40 -40.77 -24.13
CA SER A 346 5.75 -41.18 -23.77
C SER A 346 6.84 -40.45 -24.57
N LYS A 347 6.47 -39.68 -25.59
CA LYS A 347 7.42 -38.95 -26.46
C LYS A 347 7.36 -37.44 -26.22
N PRO A 348 8.44 -36.71 -26.55
CA PRO A 348 8.41 -35.25 -26.60
C PRO A 348 7.42 -34.74 -27.64
N THR A 349 6.91 -33.53 -27.41
CA THR A 349 6.05 -32.80 -28.35
C THR A 349 6.74 -31.54 -28.86
N ASN A 350 6.16 -30.85 -29.84
CA ASN A 350 6.60 -29.50 -30.22
C ASN A 350 5.67 -28.44 -29.62
N LEU A 351 6.13 -27.19 -29.55
CA LEU A 351 5.42 -26.09 -28.90
C LEU A 351 4.03 -25.82 -29.51
N ILE A 352 3.89 -25.94 -30.82
CA ILE A 352 2.64 -25.69 -31.53
C ILE A 352 1.62 -26.80 -31.21
N HIS A 353 2.04 -28.06 -31.24
CA HIS A 353 1.21 -29.20 -30.82
C HIS A 353 0.85 -29.14 -29.34
N LEU A 354 1.77 -28.70 -28.47
CA LEU A 354 1.46 -28.43 -27.07
C LEU A 354 0.41 -27.32 -26.95
N GLY A 355 0.54 -26.21 -27.68
CA GLY A 355 -0.45 -25.13 -27.70
C GLY A 355 -1.84 -25.61 -28.15
N PHE A 356 -1.89 -26.53 -29.11
CA PHE A 356 -3.14 -27.18 -29.54
C PHE A 356 -3.75 -28.03 -28.41
N LEU A 357 -2.96 -28.84 -27.71
CA LEU A 357 -3.43 -29.61 -26.56
C LEU A 357 -3.87 -28.72 -25.39
N LEU A 358 -3.24 -27.57 -25.21
CA LEU A 358 -3.61 -26.57 -24.20
C LEU A 358 -4.84 -25.73 -24.60
N GLY A 359 -5.42 -25.92 -25.79
CA GLY A 359 -6.63 -25.22 -26.23
C GLY A 359 -6.39 -23.80 -26.75
N PHE A 360 -5.16 -23.42 -27.09
CA PHE A 360 -4.86 -22.07 -27.61
C PHE A 360 -5.51 -21.78 -28.98
N TYR A 361 -5.95 -22.81 -29.69
CA TYR A 361 -6.50 -22.74 -31.03
C TYR A 361 -7.99 -23.11 -31.09
N ASP A 362 -8.65 -23.31 -29.94
CA ASP A 362 -10.04 -23.82 -29.87
C ASP A 362 -11.05 -22.88 -30.53
N ASP A 363 -10.76 -21.57 -30.53
CA ASP A 363 -11.56 -20.51 -31.17
C ASP A 363 -11.07 -20.15 -32.60
N SER A 364 -10.20 -20.96 -33.20
CA SER A 364 -9.61 -20.71 -34.52
C SER A 364 -9.98 -21.78 -35.55
N ASP A 365 -9.65 -21.54 -36.82
CA ASP A 365 -9.82 -22.54 -37.89
C ASP A 365 -8.79 -23.70 -37.82
N GLY A 366 -7.80 -23.60 -36.93
CA GLY A 366 -6.77 -24.63 -36.74
C GLY A 366 -5.70 -24.64 -37.84
N TYR A 367 -5.59 -23.61 -38.68
CA TYR A 367 -4.61 -23.55 -39.76
C TYR A 367 -3.49 -22.55 -39.48
N ALA A 368 -2.27 -22.90 -39.91
CA ALA A 368 -1.14 -21.99 -39.98
C ALA A 368 -0.78 -21.72 -41.44
N ARG A 369 -0.27 -20.52 -41.70
CA ARG A 369 0.26 -20.15 -43.02
C ARG A 369 1.67 -20.70 -43.18
N VAL A 370 1.91 -21.39 -44.29
CA VAL A 370 3.19 -22.06 -44.61
C VAL A 370 3.68 -21.61 -45.98
N THR A 371 4.94 -21.90 -46.29
CA THR A 371 5.48 -21.68 -47.63
C THR A 371 4.98 -22.75 -48.62
N CYS A 372 5.01 -22.45 -49.92
CA CYS A 372 4.51 -23.35 -50.97
C CYS A 372 5.31 -24.66 -51.09
N ASP A 373 6.59 -24.66 -50.71
CA ASP A 373 7.45 -25.84 -50.69
C ASP A 373 7.21 -26.74 -49.46
N THR A 374 6.35 -26.33 -48.52
CA THR A 374 6.01 -27.15 -47.36
C THR A 374 5.19 -28.37 -47.77
N LYS A 375 5.70 -29.57 -47.46
CA LYS A 375 5.02 -30.84 -47.82
C LYS A 375 3.63 -30.92 -47.17
N GLY A 376 2.61 -31.13 -47.98
CA GLY A 376 1.22 -31.21 -47.54
C GLY A 376 0.57 -29.85 -47.28
N ALA A 377 1.15 -28.77 -47.79
CA ALA A 377 0.49 -27.47 -47.85
C ALA A 377 -0.72 -27.51 -48.79
N ILE A 378 -1.79 -26.83 -48.39
CA ILE A 378 -3.02 -26.65 -49.15
C ILE A 378 -2.98 -25.26 -49.76
N ASP A 379 -3.23 -25.16 -51.07
CA ASP A 379 -3.40 -23.88 -51.74
C ASP A 379 -4.77 -23.29 -51.40
N ALA A 380 -4.76 -22.19 -50.64
CA ALA A 380 -5.93 -21.41 -50.25
C ALA A 380 -5.94 -20.03 -50.92
N THR A 381 -5.23 -19.89 -52.06
CA THR A 381 -5.08 -18.63 -52.79
C THR A 381 -6.41 -18.15 -53.36
N LYS A 382 -6.89 -17.00 -52.87
CA LYS A 382 -8.10 -16.33 -53.40
C LYS A 382 -7.80 -15.31 -54.49
N ARG A 383 -6.58 -14.75 -54.51
CA ARG A 383 -6.11 -13.74 -55.49
C ARG A 383 -4.78 -14.20 -56.07
N LYS A 384 -4.67 -14.25 -57.40
CA LYS A 384 -3.47 -14.73 -58.09
C LYS A 384 -2.18 -14.00 -57.65
N ASP A 385 -2.26 -12.70 -57.36
CA ASP A 385 -1.10 -11.89 -56.96
C ASP A 385 -0.74 -12.01 -55.47
N SER A 386 -1.46 -12.82 -54.70
CA SER A 386 -1.23 -13.01 -53.27
C SER A 386 -1.43 -14.48 -52.90
N PRO A 387 -0.46 -15.35 -53.22
CA PRO A 387 -0.54 -16.75 -52.88
C PRO A 387 -0.65 -16.97 -51.38
N VAL A 388 -1.50 -17.91 -50.97
CA VAL A 388 -1.71 -18.28 -49.56
C VAL A 388 -1.71 -19.80 -49.47
N PHE A 389 -0.66 -20.34 -48.85
CA PHE A 389 -0.57 -21.75 -48.55
C PHE A 389 -0.77 -21.97 -47.06
N ILE A 390 -1.59 -22.97 -46.72
CA ILE A 390 -1.96 -23.26 -45.33
C ILE A 390 -1.77 -24.73 -45.01
N LYS A 391 -1.52 -25.03 -43.74
CA LYS A 391 -1.43 -26.39 -43.23
C LYS A 391 -2.07 -26.46 -41.87
N HIS A 392 -2.85 -27.51 -41.63
CA HIS A 392 -3.52 -27.70 -40.34
C HIS A 392 -2.46 -27.90 -39.24
N ILE A 393 -2.67 -27.24 -38.10
CA ILE A 393 -1.72 -27.16 -36.99
C ILE A 393 -1.29 -28.54 -36.48
N THR A 394 -2.22 -29.50 -36.43
CA THR A 394 -1.94 -30.88 -35.98
C THR A 394 -1.08 -31.71 -36.94
N LYS A 395 -0.79 -31.20 -38.13
CA LYS A 395 0.03 -31.86 -39.16
C LYS A 395 1.40 -31.21 -39.34
N LEU A 396 1.69 -30.15 -38.57
CA LEU A 396 2.95 -29.44 -38.67
C LEU A 396 4.11 -30.27 -38.13
N LEU A 397 5.19 -30.33 -38.90
CA LEU A 397 6.44 -30.98 -38.56
C LEU A 397 7.51 -29.94 -38.20
N PRO A 398 8.53 -30.29 -37.41
CA PRO A 398 9.56 -29.34 -36.97
C PRO A 398 10.28 -28.59 -38.10
N LEU A 399 10.40 -29.20 -39.28
CA LEU A 399 11.07 -28.63 -40.46
C LEU A 399 10.11 -27.89 -41.42
N ASP A 400 8.80 -27.93 -41.17
CA ASP A 400 7.85 -27.15 -41.97
C ASP A 400 8.12 -25.66 -41.79
N LYS A 401 8.04 -24.90 -42.89
CA LYS A 401 8.32 -23.46 -42.91
C LYS A 401 7.03 -22.66 -42.80
N LEU A 402 6.93 -21.84 -41.76
CA LEU A 402 5.86 -20.89 -41.52
C LEU A 402 6.14 -19.62 -42.33
N GLU A 403 5.14 -19.10 -43.03
CA GLU A 403 5.23 -17.83 -43.77
C GLU A 403 4.57 -16.71 -42.94
N ILE A 404 5.38 -15.74 -42.49
CA ILE A 404 4.99 -14.67 -41.58
C ILE A 404 4.91 -13.35 -42.35
N LYS A 405 3.70 -12.80 -42.42
CA LYS A 405 3.42 -11.49 -43.04
C LYS A 405 2.80 -10.53 -42.04
N VAL A 406 3.12 -9.25 -42.19
CA VAL A 406 2.47 -8.16 -41.45
C VAL A 406 0.98 -8.16 -41.77
N ARG A 407 0.12 -8.02 -40.75
CA ARG A 407 -1.36 -8.07 -40.88
C ARG A 407 -1.88 -9.42 -41.41
N CYS A 408 -1.11 -10.50 -41.25
CA CYS A 408 -1.58 -11.85 -41.56
C CYS A 408 -2.47 -12.41 -40.43
N PRO A 409 -3.72 -12.81 -40.72
CA PRO A 409 -4.59 -13.44 -39.72
C PRO A 409 -3.99 -14.72 -39.13
N TYR A 410 -3.44 -15.61 -39.96
CA TYR A 410 -2.82 -16.86 -39.50
C TYR A 410 -1.64 -16.63 -38.56
N ALA A 411 -0.82 -15.61 -38.79
CA ALA A 411 0.27 -15.27 -37.88
C ALA A 411 -0.27 -14.78 -36.53
N SER A 412 -1.36 -14.00 -36.55
CA SER A 412 -1.96 -13.49 -35.30
C SER A 412 -2.66 -14.58 -34.51
N LEU A 413 -3.36 -15.50 -35.20
CA LEU A 413 -4.01 -16.68 -34.60
C LEU A 413 -2.98 -17.65 -34.02
N LEU A 414 -1.87 -17.88 -34.70
CA LEU A 414 -0.82 -18.82 -34.26
C LEU A 414 -0.24 -18.48 -32.88
N VAL A 415 -0.16 -17.17 -32.56
CA VAL A 415 0.37 -16.67 -31.28
C VAL A 415 -0.71 -16.09 -30.36
N GLY A 416 -1.97 -16.02 -30.80
CA GLY A 416 -3.09 -15.43 -30.04
C GLY A 416 -3.02 -13.92 -29.82
N ALA A 417 -2.19 -13.21 -30.62
CA ALA A 417 -1.92 -11.77 -30.50
C ALA A 417 -1.79 -11.10 -31.87
N VAL A 418 -2.21 -9.83 -31.96
CA VAL A 418 -2.08 -9.04 -33.20
C VAL A 418 -0.62 -8.89 -33.63
N ALA A 419 -0.35 -9.32 -34.87
CA ALA A 419 0.93 -9.15 -35.58
C ALA A 419 0.79 -8.13 -36.73
N GLN A 420 0.55 -6.86 -36.38
CA GLN A 420 0.27 -5.78 -37.35
C GLN A 420 1.42 -4.80 -37.57
N SER A 421 2.48 -4.86 -36.75
CA SER A 421 3.64 -3.96 -36.83
C SER A 421 4.96 -4.73 -36.85
N LYS A 422 6.01 -4.13 -37.44
CA LYS A 422 7.37 -4.71 -37.44
C LYS A 422 7.88 -5.03 -36.03
N LYS A 423 7.53 -4.19 -35.05
CA LYS A 423 7.88 -4.40 -33.63
C LYS A 423 7.21 -5.65 -33.04
N GLN A 424 5.94 -5.90 -33.36
CA GLN A 424 5.24 -7.12 -32.94
C GLN A 424 5.80 -8.36 -33.64
N LEU A 425 6.12 -8.28 -34.93
CA LEU A 425 6.77 -9.39 -35.64
C LEU A 425 8.15 -9.69 -35.04
N SER A 426 8.92 -8.66 -34.68
CA SER A 426 10.19 -8.83 -33.96
C SER A 426 10.00 -9.51 -32.60
N LYS A 427 8.97 -9.12 -31.83
CA LYS A 427 8.65 -9.73 -30.53
C LYS A 427 8.24 -11.21 -30.67
N TYR A 428 7.33 -11.54 -31.59
CA TYR A 428 6.69 -12.86 -31.64
C TYR A 428 7.34 -13.86 -32.61
N PHE A 429 8.09 -13.38 -33.60
CA PHE A 429 8.65 -14.17 -34.69
C PHE A 429 10.11 -13.83 -35.02
N ASN A 430 10.85 -13.25 -34.07
CA ASN A 430 12.25 -12.84 -34.25
C ASN A 430 12.52 -11.93 -35.48
N GLY A 431 11.49 -11.26 -36.00
CA GLY A 431 11.58 -10.39 -37.17
C GLY A 431 11.74 -11.12 -38.51
N GLN A 432 11.64 -12.44 -38.51
CA GLN A 432 11.75 -13.26 -39.72
C GLN A 432 10.43 -13.26 -40.51
N THR A 433 10.53 -13.29 -41.83
CA THR A 433 9.38 -13.45 -42.73
C THR A 433 9.07 -14.91 -43.03
N GLU A 434 10.05 -15.79 -42.84
CA GLU A 434 9.92 -17.24 -42.93
C GLU A 434 10.72 -17.86 -41.80
N MET A 435 10.14 -18.84 -41.11
CA MET A 435 10.84 -19.60 -40.06
C MET A 435 10.29 -21.02 -39.97
N THR A 436 11.14 -21.97 -39.63
CA THR A 436 10.71 -23.34 -39.33
C THR A 436 9.95 -23.41 -38.00
N VAL A 437 9.12 -24.44 -37.84
CA VAL A 437 8.45 -24.73 -36.55
C VAL A 437 9.48 -24.91 -35.42
N ALA A 438 10.64 -25.50 -35.69
CA ALA A 438 11.73 -25.64 -34.73
C ALA A 438 12.33 -24.29 -34.32
N GLU A 439 12.56 -23.37 -35.27
CA GLU A 439 13.03 -22.01 -34.98
C GLU A 439 12.00 -21.21 -34.16
N PHE A 440 10.72 -21.32 -34.52
CA PHE A 440 9.62 -20.73 -33.74
C PHE A 440 9.64 -21.21 -32.28
N GLN A 441 9.78 -22.52 -32.07
CA GLN A 441 9.88 -23.10 -30.73
C GLN A 441 11.11 -22.57 -29.97
N ASN A 442 12.28 -22.57 -30.60
CA ASN A 442 13.52 -22.10 -29.98
C ASN A 442 13.46 -20.63 -29.58
N HIS A 443 12.79 -19.79 -30.38
CA HIS A 443 12.53 -18.38 -30.08
C HIS A 443 11.79 -18.22 -28.74
N TYR A 444 10.67 -18.95 -28.55
CA TYR A 444 9.89 -18.88 -27.32
C TYR A 444 10.57 -19.52 -26.12
N ILE A 445 11.33 -20.62 -26.31
CA ILE A 445 12.16 -21.19 -25.25
C ILE A 445 13.17 -20.13 -24.75
N THR A 446 13.88 -19.48 -25.68
CA THR A 446 14.91 -18.48 -25.35
C THR A 446 14.33 -17.26 -24.63
N ILE A 447 13.18 -16.75 -25.06
CA ILE A 447 12.53 -15.61 -24.42
C ILE A 447 12.06 -15.97 -23.01
N ASN A 448 11.35 -17.10 -22.86
CA ASN A 448 10.77 -17.47 -21.57
C ASN A 448 11.84 -17.90 -20.56
N GLN A 449 12.89 -18.61 -20.97
CA GLN A 449 13.98 -18.98 -20.05
C GLN A 449 14.65 -17.75 -19.42
N LYS A 450 14.78 -16.64 -20.17
CA LYS A 450 15.26 -15.36 -19.62
C LYS A 450 14.30 -14.75 -18.58
N ALA A 451 13.00 -14.95 -18.75
CA ALA A 451 11.94 -14.44 -17.88
C ALA A 451 11.65 -15.35 -16.66
N MET A 452 11.98 -16.64 -16.74
CA MET A 452 11.67 -17.66 -15.74
C MET A 452 12.65 -17.70 -14.55
N SER A 453 13.04 -16.52 -14.04
CA SER A 453 13.95 -16.42 -12.90
C SER A 453 13.28 -16.79 -11.55
N GLY A 454 11.95 -16.66 -11.50
CA GLY A 454 11.11 -17.03 -10.37
C GLY A 454 11.17 -16.05 -9.19
N TYR A 455 11.94 -14.97 -9.31
CA TYR A 455 12.17 -14.03 -8.22
C TYR A 455 10.96 -13.15 -7.94
N ASN A 456 10.82 -12.69 -6.69
CA ASN A 456 10.00 -11.53 -6.38
C ASN A 456 10.67 -10.23 -6.86
N LYS A 457 9.93 -9.11 -6.84
CA LYS A 457 10.41 -7.79 -7.28
C LYS A 457 11.74 -7.35 -6.62
N ALA A 458 11.94 -7.68 -5.36
CA ALA A 458 13.15 -7.35 -4.61
C ALA A 458 14.34 -8.29 -4.91
N LYS A 459 14.12 -9.36 -5.69
CA LYS A 459 15.08 -10.43 -6.00
C LYS A 459 15.69 -11.08 -4.77
N THR A 460 14.90 -11.19 -3.69
CA THR A 460 15.35 -11.75 -2.41
C THR A 460 14.97 -13.21 -2.22
N LYS A 461 13.87 -13.64 -2.84
CA LYS A 461 13.41 -15.04 -2.84
C LYS A 461 12.88 -15.39 -4.22
N ARG A 462 12.94 -16.68 -4.56
CA ARG A 462 12.43 -17.23 -5.82
C ARG A 462 11.50 -18.41 -5.58
N VAL A 463 10.63 -18.70 -6.53
CA VAL A 463 9.83 -19.92 -6.61
C VAL A 463 9.97 -20.51 -8.01
N ASP A 464 10.01 -21.84 -8.12
CA ASP A 464 10.06 -22.50 -9.42
C ASP A 464 8.70 -22.41 -10.10
N TYR A 465 8.68 -22.08 -11.39
CA TYR A 465 7.44 -21.82 -12.13
C TYR A 465 6.48 -23.03 -12.16
N GLU A 466 7.02 -24.25 -12.20
CA GLU A 466 6.22 -25.47 -12.15
C GLU A 466 5.51 -25.70 -10.80
N GLN A 467 6.03 -25.11 -9.71
CA GLN A 467 5.47 -25.21 -8.37
C GLN A 467 4.71 -23.94 -7.96
N ALA A 468 4.85 -22.83 -8.69
CA ALA A 468 4.24 -21.56 -8.34
C ALA A 468 2.70 -21.62 -8.50
N LEU A 469 1.99 -21.07 -7.51
CA LEU A 469 0.54 -20.89 -7.55
C LEU A 469 0.15 -19.92 -8.68
N PHE A 470 0.89 -18.81 -8.79
CA PHE A 470 0.65 -17.75 -9.78
C PHE A 470 1.59 -17.90 -10.97
N THR A 471 1.24 -18.79 -11.89
CA THR A 471 1.92 -18.93 -13.19
C THR A 471 0.92 -18.60 -14.28
N TYR A 472 1.09 -17.46 -14.97
CA TYR A 472 0.17 -17.01 -16.01
C TYR A 472 0.89 -16.75 -17.32
N THR A 473 0.17 -16.88 -18.43
CA THR A 473 0.61 -16.34 -19.72
C THR A 473 0.31 -14.83 -19.82
N GLU A 474 1.01 -14.09 -20.68
CA GLU A 474 0.68 -12.68 -20.95
C GLU A 474 -0.77 -12.57 -21.45
N LYS A 475 -1.25 -13.54 -22.24
CA LYS A 475 -2.65 -13.59 -22.71
C LYS A 475 -3.66 -13.59 -21.56
N GLN A 476 -3.38 -14.31 -20.48
CA GLN A 476 -4.29 -14.43 -19.34
C GLN A 476 -4.36 -13.16 -18.48
N LEU A 477 -3.25 -12.42 -18.31
CA LEU A 477 -3.22 -11.23 -17.43
C LEU A 477 -3.24 -9.88 -18.14
N SER A 478 -2.97 -9.84 -19.45
CA SER A 478 -2.95 -8.59 -20.20
C SER A 478 -4.37 -8.11 -20.53
N THR A 479 -4.63 -6.82 -20.30
CA THR A 479 -5.82 -6.13 -20.84
C THR A 479 -5.68 -5.80 -22.33
N GLN A 480 -4.45 -5.89 -22.85
CA GLN A 480 -4.13 -5.73 -24.28
C GLN A 480 -3.93 -7.10 -24.94
N GLN A 481 -3.88 -7.10 -26.28
CA GLN A 481 -3.51 -8.31 -27.01
C GLN A 481 -2.07 -8.74 -26.68
N ALA A 482 -1.91 -10.00 -26.25
CA ALA A 482 -0.63 -10.59 -25.89
C ALA A 482 -0.59 -12.07 -26.26
N SER A 483 0.62 -12.62 -26.36
CA SER A 483 0.80 -14.00 -26.85
C SER A 483 0.51 -15.02 -25.75
N HIS A 484 -0.15 -16.12 -26.10
CA HIS A 484 -0.38 -17.25 -25.19
C HIS A 484 0.88 -18.06 -24.90
N PHE A 485 1.98 -17.83 -25.63
CA PHE A 485 3.27 -18.50 -25.42
C PHE A 485 4.26 -17.69 -24.55
N LEU A 486 3.91 -16.49 -24.11
CA LEU A 486 4.77 -15.71 -23.21
C LEU A 486 4.28 -15.88 -21.78
N LEU A 487 5.15 -16.28 -20.86
CA LEU A 487 4.87 -16.32 -19.44
C LEU A 487 5.08 -14.94 -18.80
N VAL A 488 4.23 -14.60 -17.84
CA VAL A 488 4.37 -13.38 -17.04
C VAL A 488 5.48 -13.58 -16.01
N PRO A 489 6.48 -12.69 -15.94
CA PRO A 489 7.51 -12.76 -14.91
C PRO A 489 6.91 -12.66 -13.50
N ILE A 490 7.25 -13.58 -12.60
CA ILE A 490 6.78 -13.56 -11.20
C ILE A 490 7.11 -12.22 -10.50
N GLU A 491 8.26 -11.62 -10.81
CA GLU A 491 8.69 -10.33 -10.25
C GLU A 491 7.75 -9.16 -10.60
N SER A 492 6.94 -9.31 -11.64
CA SER A 492 5.99 -8.29 -12.10
C SER A 492 4.62 -8.39 -11.44
N LEU A 493 4.24 -9.56 -10.90
CA LEU A 493 2.90 -9.85 -10.39
C LEU A 493 2.45 -8.87 -9.29
N GLY A 494 3.33 -8.56 -8.33
CA GLY A 494 3.00 -7.60 -7.27
C GLY A 494 2.69 -6.18 -7.79
N ALA A 495 3.33 -5.77 -8.89
CA ALA A 495 3.04 -4.51 -9.55
C ALA A 495 1.77 -4.59 -10.42
N PHE A 496 1.47 -5.76 -11.00
CA PHE A 496 0.19 -6.01 -11.68
C PHE A 496 -0.98 -5.90 -10.71
N PHE A 497 -0.89 -6.53 -9.53
CA PHE A 497 -1.91 -6.44 -8.49
C PHE A 497 -2.16 -4.98 -8.09
N ASP A 498 -1.11 -4.25 -7.69
CA ASP A 498 -1.20 -2.84 -7.27
C ASP A 498 -1.86 -1.93 -8.33
N LYS A 499 -1.51 -2.09 -9.60
CA LYS A 499 -2.09 -1.30 -10.70
C LYS A 499 -3.57 -1.59 -10.97
N ASN A 500 -4.09 -2.72 -10.51
CA ASN A 500 -5.47 -3.13 -10.76
C ASN A 500 -6.42 -2.83 -9.59
N ILE A 501 -5.91 -2.58 -8.39
CA ILE A 501 -6.71 -2.20 -7.22
C ILE A 501 -6.66 -0.71 -6.89
N LYS A 502 -5.72 0.03 -7.50
CA LYS A 502 -5.58 1.48 -7.37
C LYS A 502 -5.29 2.14 -8.70
N LYS A 503 -6.11 3.13 -9.05
CA LYS A 503 -5.91 3.96 -10.24
C LYS A 503 -4.67 4.83 -10.11
N ARG A 504 -3.83 4.81 -11.13
CA ARG A 504 -2.71 5.75 -11.33
C ARG A 504 -3.00 6.65 -12.53
N GLN A 505 -2.34 7.79 -12.60
CA GLN A 505 -2.46 8.69 -13.76
C GLN A 505 -2.10 7.93 -15.04
N ASN A 506 -2.96 8.00 -16.07
CA ASN A 506 -2.83 7.27 -17.33
C ASN A 506 -2.73 5.73 -17.21
N SER A 507 -3.40 5.14 -16.21
CA SER A 507 -3.51 3.68 -16.06
C SER A 507 -4.83 3.11 -16.59
N TYR A 508 -4.84 1.79 -16.83
CA TYR A 508 -6.06 1.06 -17.22
C TYR A 508 -7.11 1.10 -16.12
N ALA A 509 -8.35 0.78 -16.51
CA ALA A 509 -9.45 0.56 -15.58
C ALA A 509 -9.04 -0.44 -14.50
N THR A 510 -9.27 -0.09 -13.25
CA THR A 510 -9.14 -0.95 -12.07
C THR A 510 -10.19 -2.05 -12.07
N ILE A 511 -10.03 -3.05 -11.20
CA ILE A 511 -11.04 -4.09 -11.01
C ILE A 511 -12.42 -3.50 -10.66
N PHE A 512 -12.45 -2.45 -9.84
CA PHE A 512 -13.68 -1.76 -9.47
C PHE A 512 -14.38 -1.14 -10.69
N GLU A 513 -13.64 -0.40 -11.52
CA GLU A 513 -14.17 0.22 -12.73
C GLU A 513 -14.66 -0.81 -13.76
N ARG A 514 -13.95 -1.94 -13.90
CA ARG A 514 -14.37 -3.03 -14.80
C ARG A 514 -15.70 -3.68 -14.40
N HIS A 515 -16.05 -3.60 -13.12
CA HIS A 515 -17.28 -4.16 -12.55
C HIS A 515 -18.33 -3.07 -12.23
N GLY A 516 -18.19 -1.87 -12.81
CA GLY A 516 -19.21 -0.81 -12.73
C GLY A 516 -19.18 0.07 -11.47
N PHE A 517 -18.19 -0.08 -10.60
CA PHE A 517 -18.00 0.79 -9.44
C PHE A 517 -17.30 2.11 -9.83
N SER A 518 -17.51 3.15 -9.01
CA SER A 518 -16.91 4.47 -9.27
C SER A 518 -15.38 4.47 -9.14
N THR A 519 -14.72 5.45 -9.78
CA THR A 519 -13.27 5.60 -9.73
C THR A 519 -12.71 5.95 -8.35
N GLY A 520 -13.60 6.26 -7.38
CA GLY A 520 -13.22 6.50 -5.98
C GLY A 520 -12.90 5.22 -5.20
N PHE A 521 -13.36 4.06 -5.68
CA PHE A 521 -13.09 2.77 -5.04
C PHE A 521 -11.63 2.40 -5.28
N THR A 522 -10.80 2.53 -4.25
CA THR A 522 -9.37 2.21 -4.33
C THR A 522 -8.89 1.56 -3.05
N ILE A 523 -8.02 0.57 -3.20
CA ILE A 523 -7.32 -0.07 -2.08
C ILE A 523 -5.85 -0.24 -2.47
N THR A 524 -4.95 -0.02 -1.52
CA THR A 524 -3.52 -0.30 -1.68
C THR A 524 -3.18 -1.67 -1.11
N PRO A 525 -2.12 -2.35 -1.61
CA PRO A 525 -1.65 -3.60 -1.01
C PRO A 525 -1.27 -3.48 0.48
N HIS A 526 -0.92 -2.27 0.94
CA HIS A 526 -0.53 -2.00 2.31
C HIS A 526 -1.75 -1.81 3.23
N GLN A 527 -2.85 -1.22 2.72
CA GLN A 527 -4.12 -1.09 3.43
C GLN A 527 -4.70 -2.45 3.85
N PHE A 528 -4.61 -3.51 3.03
CA PHE A 528 -5.03 -4.86 3.46
C PHE A 528 -4.30 -5.33 4.72
N ARG A 529 -3.00 -5.06 4.81
CA ARG A 529 -2.20 -5.44 5.97
C ARG A 529 -2.61 -4.64 7.20
N HIS A 530 -2.88 -3.35 7.05
CA HIS A 530 -3.43 -2.53 8.14
C HIS A 530 -4.78 -3.06 8.60
N TRP A 531 -5.70 -3.26 7.67
CA TRP A 531 -7.02 -3.80 7.94
C TRP A 531 -6.97 -5.13 8.68
N GLN A 532 -6.14 -6.08 8.23
CA GLN A 532 -6.06 -7.38 8.86
C GLN A 532 -5.43 -7.35 10.26
N ASN A 533 -4.37 -6.56 10.46
CA ASN A 533 -3.81 -6.38 11.82
C ASN A 533 -4.85 -5.74 12.75
N ASN A 534 -5.59 -4.73 12.25
CA ASN A 534 -6.64 -4.05 12.99
C ASN A 534 -7.83 -4.99 13.30
N TYR A 535 -8.27 -5.80 12.33
CA TYR A 535 -9.32 -6.81 12.50
C TYR A 535 -8.97 -7.80 13.60
N LEU A 536 -7.75 -8.35 13.58
CA LEU A 536 -7.31 -9.32 14.59
C LEU A 536 -7.16 -8.69 15.98
N ALA A 537 -6.64 -7.46 16.06
CA ALA A 537 -6.58 -6.72 17.31
C ALA A 537 -7.99 -6.45 17.87
N ASN A 538 -8.93 -6.05 17.01
CA ASN A 538 -10.34 -5.86 17.34
C ASN A 538 -11.06 -7.16 17.77
N LYS A 539 -10.50 -8.33 17.44
CA LYS A 539 -10.97 -9.64 17.90
C LYS A 539 -10.28 -10.12 19.18
N GLY A 540 -9.48 -9.27 19.81
CA GLY A 540 -8.79 -9.55 21.07
C GLY A 540 -7.50 -10.37 20.92
N LEU A 541 -6.97 -10.55 19.70
CA LEU A 541 -5.74 -11.32 19.52
C LEU A 541 -4.53 -10.54 20.05
N PRO A 542 -3.72 -11.12 20.96
CA PRO A 542 -2.53 -10.46 21.49
C PRO A 542 -1.58 -9.96 20.39
N HIS A 543 -1.04 -8.74 20.56
CA HIS A 543 -0.11 -8.13 19.58
C HIS A 543 1.10 -9.00 19.26
N LEU A 544 1.57 -9.79 20.22
CA LEU A 544 2.65 -10.75 20.00
C LEU A 544 2.25 -11.84 18.99
N LEU A 545 1.04 -12.39 19.11
CA LEU A 545 0.52 -13.39 18.16
C LEU A 545 0.28 -12.76 16.78
N ILE A 546 -0.27 -11.55 16.73
CA ILE A 546 -0.39 -10.79 15.46
C ILE A 546 0.99 -10.59 14.80
N THR A 547 2.03 -10.31 15.60
CA THR A 547 3.41 -10.16 15.12
C THR A 547 3.96 -11.45 14.51
N MET A 548 3.73 -12.58 15.19
CA MET A 548 4.13 -13.90 14.69
C MET A 548 3.39 -14.26 13.40
N LEU A 549 2.06 -14.10 13.38
CA LEU A 549 1.21 -14.33 12.21
C LEU A 549 1.62 -13.46 11.01
N SER A 550 2.00 -12.21 11.30
CA SER A 550 2.47 -11.25 10.31
C SER A 550 3.88 -11.53 9.76
N GLY A 551 4.57 -12.55 10.27
CA GLY A 551 5.95 -12.90 9.93
C GLY A 551 6.97 -11.81 10.29
N ARG A 552 6.73 -11.05 11.37
CA ARG A 552 7.60 -9.96 11.84
C ARG A 552 8.57 -10.48 12.92
N LYS A 553 9.75 -9.85 12.99
CA LYS A 553 10.76 -10.13 14.03
C LYS A 553 10.60 -9.29 15.30
N ASN A 554 10.09 -8.06 15.15
CA ASN A 554 9.97 -7.10 16.24
C ASN A 554 8.48 -6.72 16.42
N PRO A 555 7.90 -6.89 17.62
CA PRO A 555 6.54 -6.44 17.97
C PRO A 555 6.27 -4.95 17.72
N GLU A 556 7.27 -4.07 17.85
CA GLU A 556 7.12 -2.63 17.59
C GLU A 556 6.69 -2.34 16.14
N GLN A 557 7.06 -3.21 15.19
CA GLN A 557 6.63 -3.12 13.81
C GLN A 557 5.14 -3.45 13.63
N THR A 558 4.48 -4.04 14.61
CA THR A 558 3.04 -4.35 14.57
C THR A 558 2.20 -3.18 15.03
N LEU A 559 2.68 -2.40 16.02
CA LEU A 559 1.99 -1.22 16.55
C LEU A 559 1.69 -0.18 15.47
N THR A 560 2.61 0.04 14.52
CA THR A 560 2.37 0.94 13.38
C THR A 560 1.25 0.53 12.42
N TYR A 561 0.68 -0.68 12.60
CA TYR A 561 -0.37 -1.23 11.76
C TYR A 561 -1.73 -1.40 12.44
N ILE A 562 -1.79 -1.26 13.75
CA ILE A 562 -3.00 -1.38 14.54
C ILE A 562 -3.50 0.04 14.76
N HIS A 563 -4.72 0.30 14.28
CA HIS A 563 -5.32 1.64 14.26
C HIS A 563 -6.48 1.76 15.23
N THR A 564 -6.51 0.87 16.22
CA THR A 564 -7.40 0.96 17.37
C THR A 564 -6.99 2.14 18.22
N THR A 565 -7.94 3.05 18.48
CA THR A 565 -7.78 3.97 19.61
C THR A 565 -7.69 3.16 20.90
N ASP A 566 -6.96 3.61 21.92
CA ASP A 566 -6.88 2.89 23.20
C ASP A 566 -8.27 2.61 23.82
N ALA A 567 -9.26 3.47 23.52
CA ALA A 567 -10.67 3.30 23.86
C ALA A 567 -11.38 2.09 23.21
N GLN A 568 -10.91 1.64 22.03
CA GLN A 568 -11.40 0.46 21.32
C GLN A 568 -10.75 -0.83 21.86
N ASN A 569 -9.46 -0.80 22.22
CA ASN A 569 -8.79 -1.93 22.85
C ASN A 569 -9.39 -2.28 24.22
N ALA A 570 -9.73 -1.27 25.02
CA ALA A 570 -10.41 -1.48 26.31
C ALA A 570 -11.83 -2.05 26.17
N SER A 571 -12.55 -1.74 25.07
CA SER A 571 -13.87 -2.33 24.77
C SER A 571 -13.74 -3.78 24.34
N VAL A 572 -12.76 -4.10 23.48
CA VAL A 572 -12.56 -5.45 22.94
C VAL A 572 -12.13 -6.45 24.02
N ILE A 573 -11.31 -6.03 24.98
CA ILE A 573 -10.91 -6.89 26.11
C ILE A 573 -12.12 -7.19 27.02
N SER A 574 -13.00 -6.20 27.24
CA SER A 574 -14.29 -6.39 27.93
C SER A 574 -15.23 -7.32 27.15
N ASP A 575 -15.29 -7.21 25.82
CA ASP A 575 -16.23 -7.96 24.98
C ASP A 575 -15.78 -9.41 24.71
N VAL A 576 -14.47 -9.67 24.66
CA VAL A 576 -13.90 -11.01 24.42
C VAL A 576 -13.93 -11.89 25.69
N LEU A 577 -14.00 -11.29 26.88
CA LEU A 577 -14.09 -12.02 28.15
C LEU A 577 -15.48 -12.59 28.47
N TYR A 578 -16.51 -12.28 27.67
CA TYR A 578 -17.87 -12.80 27.90
C TYR A 578 -18.36 -13.84 26.90
N GLU A 579 -17.55 -14.27 25.94
CA GLU A 579 -17.91 -15.40 25.06
C GLU A 579 -17.18 -16.69 25.49
N LYS A 580 -17.68 -17.31 26.58
CA LYS A 580 -17.77 -18.77 26.85
C LYS A 580 -17.71 -19.08 28.36
N GLU A 581 -18.68 -18.63 29.14
CA GLU A 581 -18.99 -19.24 30.44
C GLU A 581 -20.39 -19.85 30.39
N THR A 582 -20.59 -20.98 31.08
CA THR A 582 -21.90 -21.65 31.14
C THR A 582 -22.85 -20.92 32.09
N GLU A 583 -24.17 -21.02 31.85
CA GLU A 583 -25.22 -20.33 32.64
C GLU A 583 -25.09 -20.54 34.17
N GLU A 584 -24.52 -21.66 34.60
CA GLU A 584 -24.29 -22.02 36.00
C GLU A 584 -23.08 -21.29 36.64
N GLU A 585 -22.03 -21.00 35.86
CA GLU A 585 -20.84 -20.24 36.32
C GLU A 585 -21.14 -18.74 36.46
N VAL A 586 -22.10 -18.25 35.66
CA VAL A 586 -22.58 -16.86 35.69
C VAL A 586 -23.41 -16.59 36.95
N GLN A 587 -24.21 -17.54 37.44
CA GLN A 587 -25.06 -17.30 38.62
C GLN A 587 -24.27 -17.08 39.92
N ASP A 588 -23.12 -17.75 40.09
CA ASP A 588 -22.30 -17.63 41.31
C ASP A 588 -21.49 -16.32 41.33
N LYS A 589 -21.10 -15.80 40.15
CA LYS A 589 -20.37 -14.54 39.99
C LYS A 589 -21.27 -13.29 40.00
N VAL A 590 -22.55 -13.41 39.64
CA VAL A 590 -23.52 -12.29 39.54
C VAL A 590 -23.97 -11.76 40.92
N GLY A 591 -23.55 -12.37 42.03
CA GLY A 591 -23.92 -11.93 43.39
C GLY A 591 -23.15 -10.73 43.97
N LYS A 592 -22.15 -10.15 43.29
CA LYS A 592 -21.33 -9.05 43.86
C LYS A 592 -21.38 -7.77 43.03
N ARG A 593 -22.18 -6.82 43.54
CA ARG A 593 -22.32 -5.43 43.08
C ARG A 593 -20.96 -4.73 42.93
N LEU A 594 -20.74 -4.09 41.78
CA LEU A 594 -19.49 -3.39 41.42
C LEU A 594 -19.50 -1.96 41.98
N GLN A 595 -18.50 -1.61 42.80
CA GLN A 595 -18.31 -0.32 43.46
C GLN A 595 -16.83 0.12 43.56
N SER A 596 -15.84 -0.62 43.02
CA SER A 596 -14.41 -0.26 43.14
C SER A 596 -13.48 -0.83 42.06
N LYS A 597 -12.28 -0.23 41.93
CA LYS A 597 -11.17 -0.64 41.04
C LYS A 597 -10.87 -2.14 41.08
N ALA A 598 -10.80 -2.71 42.27
CA ALA A 598 -10.48 -4.13 42.47
C ALA A 598 -11.51 -5.05 41.81
N GLN A 599 -12.75 -4.58 41.61
CA GLN A 599 -13.82 -5.38 41.02
C GLN A 599 -13.88 -5.24 39.49
N TYR A 600 -13.40 -4.12 38.93
CA TYR A 600 -13.16 -4.01 37.49
C TYR A 600 -11.93 -4.84 37.08
N ASP A 601 -10.85 -4.79 37.88
CA ASP A 601 -9.65 -5.60 37.66
C ASP A 601 -9.99 -7.11 37.70
N ASP A 602 -10.88 -7.55 38.60
CA ASP A 602 -11.40 -8.93 38.66
C ASP A 602 -12.33 -9.27 37.47
N ALA A 603 -13.23 -8.37 37.07
CA ALA A 603 -14.12 -8.55 35.91
C ALA A 603 -13.37 -8.60 34.56
N THR A 604 -12.11 -8.17 34.54
CA THR A 604 -11.20 -8.19 33.38
C THR A 604 -10.07 -9.22 33.51
N ASP A 605 -10.16 -10.14 34.47
CA ASP A 605 -9.14 -11.16 34.78
C ASP A 605 -7.72 -10.60 35.03
N ASN A 606 -7.61 -9.36 35.51
CA ASN A 606 -6.35 -8.62 35.69
C ASN A 606 -5.47 -8.52 34.41
N LEU A 607 -6.06 -8.65 33.23
CA LEU A 607 -5.34 -8.69 31.95
C LEU A 607 -4.78 -7.32 31.51
N SER A 608 -5.24 -6.22 32.09
CA SER A 608 -4.68 -4.88 31.86
C SER A 608 -4.77 -4.03 33.13
N PRO A 609 -3.69 -3.39 33.57
CA PRO A 609 -3.71 -2.58 34.79
C PRO A 609 -4.57 -1.33 34.56
N THR A 610 -5.64 -1.18 35.36
CA THR A 610 -6.37 0.09 35.42
C THR A 610 -5.73 1.05 36.41
N PHE A 611 -5.81 2.34 36.11
CA PHE A 611 -5.28 3.40 36.96
C PHE A 611 -6.42 4.29 37.43
N VAL A 612 -6.60 4.40 38.74
CA VAL A 612 -7.64 5.27 39.32
C VAL A 612 -7.27 6.71 39.03
N SER A 613 -8.24 7.50 38.58
CA SER A 613 -8.15 8.95 38.48
C SER A 613 -9.12 9.58 39.47
N GLU A 614 -8.99 10.89 39.68
CA GLU A 614 -9.81 11.63 40.65
C GLU A 614 -11.29 11.74 40.25
N VAL A 615 -11.61 11.44 38.98
CA VAL A 615 -12.96 11.51 38.40
C VAL A 615 -13.42 10.16 37.83
N GLY A 616 -12.76 9.06 38.24
CA GLY A 616 -13.08 7.70 37.82
C GLY A 616 -11.83 6.84 37.63
N PHE A 617 -11.62 6.29 36.43
CA PHE A 617 -10.45 5.47 36.14
C PHE A 617 -10.02 5.52 34.68
N CYS A 618 -8.76 5.20 34.43
CA CYS A 618 -8.14 5.14 33.12
C CYS A 618 -7.95 3.68 32.70
N THR A 619 -8.35 3.36 31.47
CA THR A 619 -8.18 2.04 30.87
C THR A 619 -6.89 1.92 30.05
N GLN A 620 -6.07 2.97 29.99
CA GLN A 620 -4.76 2.92 29.34
C GLN A 620 -3.74 2.24 30.26
N ASP A 621 -2.92 1.33 29.70
CA ASP A 621 -1.79 0.74 30.42
C ASP A 621 -0.63 1.74 30.54
N LEU A 622 -0.63 2.49 31.65
CA LEU A 622 0.41 3.46 31.96
C LEU A 622 1.75 2.82 32.34
N THR A 623 1.82 1.49 32.55
CA THR A 623 3.10 0.82 32.80
C THR A 623 3.92 0.65 31.53
N LEU A 624 3.24 0.49 30.38
CA LEU A 624 3.88 0.29 29.08
C LEU A 624 4.01 1.57 28.29
N THR A 625 3.03 2.48 28.39
CA THR A 625 3.03 3.73 27.62
C THR A 625 2.64 4.90 28.52
N PRO A 626 3.53 5.90 28.74
CA PRO A 626 3.18 7.08 29.51
C PRO A 626 2.02 7.83 28.86
N CYS A 627 1.14 8.41 29.67
CA CYS A 627 0.05 9.24 29.17
C CYS A 627 0.63 10.48 28.48
N THR A 628 0.24 10.71 27.23
CA THR A 628 0.55 11.94 26.48
C THR A 628 -0.66 12.85 26.35
N TYR A 629 -1.80 12.47 26.94
CA TYR A 629 -2.99 13.29 26.95
C TYR A 629 -2.81 14.41 27.97
N MET A 630 -2.90 15.64 27.49
CA MET A 630 -2.83 16.86 28.29
C MET A 630 -3.99 17.74 27.89
N THR A 631 -4.65 18.32 28.89
CA THR A 631 -5.80 19.21 28.71
C THR A 631 -5.70 20.41 29.64
N GLU A 632 -6.60 21.36 29.44
CA GLU A 632 -6.80 22.51 30.32
C GLU A 632 -7.52 22.19 31.64
N PHE A 633 -8.04 20.98 31.78
CA PHE A 633 -8.81 20.53 32.93
C PHE A 633 -7.91 20.13 34.09
N GLU A 634 -8.36 20.39 35.32
CA GLU A 634 -7.56 20.17 36.53
C GLU A 634 -7.14 18.70 36.68
N THR A 635 -8.08 17.78 36.42
CA THR A 635 -7.84 16.33 36.56
C THR A 635 -7.07 15.72 35.40
N GLN A 636 -6.84 16.50 34.32
CA GLN A 636 -6.19 16.12 33.05
C GLN A 636 -6.84 14.94 32.30
N CYS A 637 -7.72 14.15 32.94
CA CYS A 637 -8.35 12.94 32.42
C CYS A 637 -9.73 13.21 31.81
N THR A 638 -10.35 14.34 32.16
CA THR A 638 -11.64 14.77 31.61
C THR A 638 -11.59 14.84 30.08
N LEU A 639 -12.65 14.32 29.43
CA LEU A 639 -12.79 14.20 27.97
C LEU A 639 -11.75 13.29 27.29
N CYS A 640 -10.86 12.63 28.05
CA CYS A 640 -9.97 11.61 27.50
C CYS A 640 -10.81 10.40 27.06
N SER A 641 -10.56 9.90 25.85
CA SER A 641 -11.25 8.70 25.36
C SER A 641 -10.96 7.45 26.18
N SER A 642 -9.85 7.45 26.93
CA SER A 642 -9.43 6.34 27.81
C SER A 642 -9.91 6.52 29.26
N SER A 643 -10.50 7.67 29.60
CA SER A 643 -11.08 7.90 30.92
C SER A 643 -12.51 7.36 30.97
N CYS A 644 -12.83 6.68 32.07
CA CYS A 644 -14.16 6.19 32.40
C CYS A 644 -14.63 6.93 33.65
N HIS A 645 -15.87 7.42 33.61
CA HIS A 645 -16.53 8.09 34.72
C HIS A 645 -17.64 7.21 35.26
N ILE A 646 -18.01 7.42 36.52
CA ILE A 646 -19.02 6.61 37.21
C ILE A 646 -20.26 7.48 37.43
N ALA A 647 -21.42 7.03 36.93
CA ALA A 647 -22.68 7.72 37.14
C ALA A 647 -23.00 7.79 38.64
N HIS A 648 -23.43 8.97 39.09
CA HIS A 648 -23.75 9.31 40.49
C HIS A 648 -22.58 9.29 41.48
N ASP A 649 -21.33 9.31 41.00
CA ASP A 649 -20.15 9.53 41.85
C ASP A 649 -20.10 11.00 42.32
N LYS A 650 -20.52 11.22 43.56
CA LYS A 650 -20.67 12.56 44.15
C LYS A 650 -19.34 13.32 44.21
N ASP A 651 -18.25 12.65 44.54
CA ASP A 651 -16.93 13.28 44.70
C ASP A 651 -16.37 13.68 43.33
N ALA A 652 -16.51 12.80 42.33
CA ALA A 652 -16.14 13.11 40.95
C ALA A 652 -16.99 14.24 40.36
N ILE A 653 -18.31 14.23 40.58
CA ILE A 653 -19.23 15.27 40.12
C ILE A 653 -18.90 16.61 40.79
N GLU A 654 -18.58 16.64 42.09
CA GLU A 654 -18.17 17.87 42.78
C GLU A 654 -16.90 18.45 42.17
N LEU A 655 -15.90 17.60 41.89
CA LEU A 655 -14.63 18.02 41.29
C LEU A 655 -14.81 18.54 39.86
N LEU A 656 -15.61 17.84 39.03
CA LEU A 656 -15.94 18.29 37.67
C LEU A 656 -16.71 19.62 37.68
N ASN A 657 -17.58 19.86 38.66
CA ASN A 657 -18.29 21.13 38.82
C ASN A 657 -17.36 22.29 39.23
N LYS A 658 -16.35 22.03 40.06
CA LYS A 658 -15.30 23.01 40.38
C LYS A 658 -14.52 23.38 39.13
N ASP A 659 -14.09 22.39 38.33
CA ASP A 659 -13.38 22.62 37.08
C ASP A 659 -14.26 23.39 36.08
N LEU A 660 -15.54 23.02 35.94
CA LEU A 660 -16.51 23.74 35.11
C LEU A 660 -16.62 25.22 35.50
N THR A 661 -16.56 25.53 36.80
CA THR A 661 -16.59 26.91 37.30
C THR A 661 -15.32 27.68 36.90
N ILE A 662 -14.15 27.04 36.97
CA ILE A 662 -12.87 27.61 36.55
C ILE A 662 -12.88 27.88 35.03
N GLN A 663 -13.33 26.92 34.21
CA GLN A 663 -13.36 27.10 32.76
C GLN A 663 -14.33 28.21 32.33
N LYS A 664 -15.50 28.32 32.96
CA LYS A 664 -16.43 29.45 32.76
C LYS A 664 -15.77 30.79 33.11
N HIS A 665 -15.01 30.85 34.20
CA HIS A 665 -14.28 32.04 34.61
C HIS A 665 -13.20 32.43 33.59
N ASN A 666 -12.43 31.46 33.09
CA ASN A 666 -11.38 31.68 32.10
C ASN A 666 -11.95 32.19 30.76
N LEU A 667 -13.06 31.61 30.29
CA LEU A 667 -13.77 32.09 29.11
C LEU A 667 -14.21 33.55 29.25
N LYS A 668 -14.75 33.91 30.42
CA LYS A 668 -15.15 35.28 30.72
C LYS A 668 -13.96 36.24 30.73
N GLN A 669 -12.85 35.87 31.37
CA GLN A 669 -11.64 36.70 31.40
C GLN A 669 -11.08 36.98 29.99
N VAL A 670 -11.02 35.95 29.13
CA VAL A 670 -10.52 36.11 27.76
C VAL A 670 -11.45 36.99 26.93
N GLN A 671 -12.77 36.85 27.09
CA GLN A 671 -13.75 37.71 26.43
C GLN A 671 -13.66 39.18 26.88
N GLU A 672 -13.36 39.44 28.15
CA GLU A 672 -13.20 40.79 28.72
C GLU A 672 -11.84 41.42 28.39
N ALA A 673 -10.92 40.69 27.77
CA ALA A 673 -9.60 41.20 27.40
C ALA A 673 -9.70 42.28 26.30
N ILE A 674 -8.95 43.37 26.46
CA ILE A 674 -8.97 44.54 25.56
C ILE A 674 -8.63 44.16 24.11
N ASN A 675 -7.79 43.16 23.91
CA ASN A 675 -7.35 42.67 22.60
C ASN A 675 -8.10 41.44 22.10
N PHE A 676 -9.20 41.01 22.74
CA PHE A 676 -9.99 39.86 22.31
C PHE A 676 -10.49 40.00 20.87
N ALA A 677 -11.02 41.18 20.51
CA ALA A 677 -11.54 41.45 19.18
C ALA A 677 -10.46 41.54 18.08
N THR A 678 -9.19 41.76 18.45
CA THR A 678 -8.08 41.97 17.50
C THR A 678 -7.07 40.82 17.45
N SER A 679 -7.07 39.94 18.46
CA SER A 679 -6.15 38.82 18.57
C SER A 679 -6.76 37.52 18.06
N GLU A 680 -6.31 37.08 16.89
CA GLU A 680 -6.72 35.79 16.30
C GLU A 680 -6.44 34.60 17.24
N GLY A 681 -5.31 34.64 17.97
CA GLY A 681 -4.95 33.60 18.93
C GLY A 681 -5.94 33.50 20.11
N MET A 682 -6.47 34.63 20.59
CA MET A 682 -7.48 34.63 21.66
C MET A 682 -8.85 34.14 21.18
N GLN A 683 -9.19 34.43 19.92
CA GLN A 683 -10.42 33.96 19.30
C GLN A 683 -10.40 32.44 19.09
N GLN A 684 -9.29 31.91 18.57
CA GLN A 684 -9.07 30.46 18.41
C GLN A 684 -9.06 29.73 19.77
N TRP A 685 -8.42 30.33 20.78
CA TRP A 685 -8.46 29.83 22.15
C TRP A 685 -9.90 29.76 22.66
N TYR A 686 -10.66 30.85 22.52
CA TYR A 686 -12.05 30.91 22.99
C TYR A 686 -12.95 29.86 22.34
N GLU A 687 -12.86 29.69 21.01
CA GLU A 687 -13.64 28.67 20.27
C GLU A 687 -13.37 27.25 20.81
N THR A 688 -12.09 26.90 20.98
CA THR A 688 -11.66 25.58 21.46
C THR A 688 -12.13 25.33 22.90
N HIS A 689 -11.86 26.27 23.80
CA HIS A 689 -12.18 26.11 25.23
C HIS A 689 -13.68 26.21 25.51
N TYR A 690 -14.44 26.98 24.70
CA TYR A 690 -15.90 27.03 24.81
C TYR A 690 -16.51 25.66 24.48
N GLN A 691 -16.05 25.02 23.39
CA GLN A 691 -16.49 23.69 23.01
C GLN A 691 -16.19 22.65 24.10
N ASN A 692 -14.96 22.63 24.62
CA ASN A 692 -14.54 21.72 25.69
C ASN A 692 -15.34 21.94 26.98
N THR A 693 -15.63 23.19 27.34
CA THR A 693 -16.47 23.54 28.50
C THR A 693 -17.91 23.04 28.33
N CYS A 694 -18.47 23.12 27.12
CA CYS A 694 -19.80 22.57 26.82
C CYS A 694 -19.83 21.04 26.93
N MET A 695 -18.76 20.36 26.51
CA MET A 695 -18.61 18.92 26.66
C MET A 695 -18.52 18.50 28.13
N LEU A 696 -17.71 19.22 28.93
CA LEU A 696 -17.62 18.99 30.37
C LEU A 696 -18.97 19.16 31.06
N LYS A 697 -19.72 20.24 30.74
CA LYS A 697 -21.07 20.43 31.28
C LYS A 697 -21.98 19.25 30.93
N SER A 698 -21.98 18.83 29.67
CA SER A 698 -22.79 17.69 29.24
C SER A 698 -22.43 16.42 30.01
N LEU A 699 -21.13 16.19 30.27
CA LEU A 699 -20.67 15.03 31.05
C LEU A 699 -21.25 15.06 32.46
N ILE A 700 -21.21 16.21 33.13
CA ILE A 700 -21.79 16.38 34.47
C ILE A 700 -23.30 16.10 34.45
N GLU A 701 -24.02 16.59 33.44
CA GLU A 701 -25.46 16.33 33.27
C GLU A 701 -25.76 14.84 33.14
N VAL A 702 -24.95 14.10 32.37
CA VAL A 702 -25.11 12.65 32.22
C VAL A 702 -24.75 11.91 33.50
N LEU A 703 -23.69 12.31 34.20
CA LEU A 703 -23.31 11.68 35.46
C LEU A 703 -24.33 11.92 36.58
N SER A 704 -25.10 13.01 36.49
CA SER A 704 -26.12 13.41 37.47
C SER A 704 -27.54 13.03 37.05
N ASP A 705 -27.72 12.29 35.95
CA ASP A 705 -29.04 11.94 35.42
C ASP A 705 -29.66 10.79 36.22
N ASP A 706 -30.75 11.06 36.94
CA ASP A 706 -31.48 10.07 37.74
C ASP A 706 -32.06 8.91 36.90
N SER A 707 -32.19 9.05 35.58
CA SER A 707 -32.58 7.96 34.69
C SER A 707 -31.45 6.96 34.40
N ILE A 708 -30.20 7.38 34.63
CA ILE A 708 -29.02 6.51 34.52
C ILE A 708 -28.79 5.87 35.87
N LYS A 709 -28.61 4.56 35.86
CA LYS A 709 -28.40 3.79 37.08
C LYS A 709 -27.08 4.16 37.77
N GLU A 710 -27.14 4.28 39.10
CA GLU A 710 -25.96 4.45 39.96
C GLU A 710 -24.92 3.35 39.70
N GLY A 711 -23.66 3.76 39.52
CA GLY A 711 -22.56 2.85 39.22
C GLY A 711 -22.39 2.49 37.74
N ALA A 712 -23.25 2.99 36.83
CA ALA A 712 -23.05 2.81 35.40
C ALA A 712 -21.76 3.51 34.92
N ILE A 713 -21.07 2.90 33.96
CA ILE A 713 -19.85 3.48 33.39
C ILE A 713 -20.24 4.42 32.26
N VAL A 714 -19.79 5.67 32.36
CA VAL A 714 -19.98 6.70 31.34
C VAL A 714 -18.64 7.00 30.68
N ARG A 715 -18.59 6.87 29.35
CA ARG A 715 -17.41 7.17 28.54
C ARG A 715 -17.74 8.16 27.43
N PHE A 716 -16.90 9.19 27.30
CA PHE A 716 -17.07 10.23 26.29
C PHE A 716 -16.36 9.88 24.98
N LEU A 717 -17.08 9.94 23.86
CA LEU A 717 -16.52 9.82 22.51
C LEU A 717 -16.50 11.20 21.85
N THR A 718 -15.39 11.92 22.04
CA THR A 718 -15.21 13.31 21.62
C THR A 718 -15.52 13.57 20.13
N ARG A 719 -15.20 12.62 19.23
CA ARG A 719 -15.38 12.82 17.78
C ARG A 719 -16.81 12.64 17.27
N SER A 720 -17.64 11.87 17.98
CA SER A 720 -19.03 11.61 17.58
C SER A 720 -20.03 12.43 18.39
N ASN A 721 -19.56 13.21 19.38
CA ASN A 721 -20.41 13.85 20.40
C ASN A 721 -21.38 12.81 21.00
N VAL A 722 -20.87 11.61 21.30
CA VAL A 722 -21.67 10.54 21.90
C VAL A 722 -21.09 10.19 23.25
N MET A 723 -21.97 10.04 24.25
CA MET A 723 -21.62 9.35 25.49
C MET A 723 -22.13 7.93 25.45
N ARG A 724 -21.26 6.98 25.79
CA ARG A 724 -21.65 5.60 26.02
C ARG A 724 -21.90 5.40 27.49
N ILE A 725 -23.06 4.86 27.81
CA ILE A 725 -23.48 4.51 29.16
C ILE A 725 -23.61 2.99 29.18
N THR A 726 -22.76 2.34 29.97
CA THR A 726 -22.74 0.90 30.12
C THR A 726 -23.34 0.52 31.47
N ASP A 727 -24.48 -0.17 31.44
CA ASP A 727 -25.03 -0.83 32.62
C ASP A 727 -24.42 -2.23 32.73
N LEU A 728 -23.72 -2.47 33.84
CA LEU A 728 -22.97 -3.70 34.07
C LEU A 728 -23.86 -4.84 34.58
N GLU A 729 -25.06 -4.55 35.11
CA GLU A 729 -26.01 -5.57 35.54
C GLU A 729 -26.81 -6.12 34.36
N THR A 730 -27.29 -5.24 33.47
CA THR A 730 -28.03 -5.65 32.27
C THR A 730 -27.14 -5.98 31.08
N LYS A 731 -25.83 -5.63 31.17
CA LYS A 731 -24.85 -5.74 30.08
C LYS A 731 -25.24 -4.96 28.82
N THR A 732 -26.05 -3.92 28.97
CA THR A 732 -26.50 -3.11 27.83
C THR A 732 -25.68 -1.83 27.72
N VAL A 733 -25.21 -1.54 26.51
CA VAL A 733 -24.60 -0.26 26.17
C VAL A 733 -25.65 0.61 25.49
N THR A 734 -25.87 1.80 26.03
CA THR A 734 -26.72 2.82 25.41
C THR A 734 -25.86 3.99 24.97
N GLU A 735 -26.19 4.53 23.79
CA GLU A 735 -25.50 5.69 23.22
C GLU A 735 -26.39 6.93 23.36
N ARG A 736 -25.88 7.95 24.03
CA ARG A 736 -26.52 9.26 24.12
C ARG A 736 -25.78 10.24 23.22
N LYS A 737 -26.41 10.61 22.12
CA LYS A 737 -25.91 11.66 21.24
C LYS A 737 -26.14 13.03 21.88
N LEU A 738 -25.09 13.84 21.92
CA LEU A 738 -25.10 15.18 22.49
C LEU A 738 -25.34 16.21 21.39
N SER A 739 -26.21 17.17 21.67
CA SER A 739 -26.38 18.38 20.88
C SER A 739 -25.56 19.49 21.52
N LEU A 740 -24.33 19.69 21.05
CA LEU A 740 -23.47 20.77 21.51
C LEU A 740 -23.75 22.07 20.73
N PRO A 741 -23.67 23.25 21.38
CA PRO A 741 -23.78 24.54 20.69
C PRO A 741 -22.65 24.75 19.66
N ASP A 742 -22.90 25.58 18.64
CA ASP A 742 -21.87 25.96 17.66
C ASP A 742 -20.89 26.98 18.27
N ALA A 743 -19.62 26.58 18.38
CA ALA A 743 -18.58 27.40 18.99
C ALA A 743 -18.25 28.66 18.16
N LYS A 744 -18.45 28.65 16.83
CA LYS A 744 -18.23 29.81 15.97
C LYS A 744 -19.34 30.83 16.12
N GLU A 745 -20.59 30.38 16.24
CA GLU A 745 -21.71 31.27 16.56
C GLU A 745 -21.50 31.92 17.94
N ALA A 746 -21.04 31.14 18.92
CA ALA A 746 -20.70 31.65 20.25
C ALA A 746 -19.56 32.68 20.19
N LEU A 747 -18.51 32.43 19.41
CA LEU A 747 -17.42 33.39 19.22
C LEU A 747 -17.91 34.68 18.55
N GLN A 748 -18.72 34.59 17.48
CA GLN A 748 -19.27 35.75 16.79
C GLN A 748 -20.09 36.63 17.73
N ALA A 749 -20.92 36.02 18.57
CA ALA A 749 -21.72 36.78 19.50
C ALA A 749 -20.92 37.32 20.71
N ALA A 750 -19.81 36.66 21.12
CA ALA A 750 -18.84 37.23 22.06
C ALA A 750 -18.13 38.48 21.51
N LEU A 751 -17.83 38.50 20.21
CA LEU A 751 -17.25 39.64 19.49
C LEU A 751 -18.27 40.80 19.32
N ALA A 752 -19.54 40.48 19.10
CA ALA A 752 -20.62 41.48 19.09
C ALA A 752 -20.86 42.08 20.49
N ALA A 753 -20.71 41.30 21.56
CA ALA A 753 -20.85 41.80 22.93
C ALA A 753 -19.73 42.76 23.34
N THR A 754 -18.52 42.62 22.78
CA THR A 754 -17.39 43.54 23.05
C THR A 754 -17.50 44.88 22.32
N THR A 755 -18.37 45.00 21.31
CA THR A 755 -18.62 46.24 20.56
C THR A 755 -19.79 47.07 21.11
N GLN A 756 -20.65 46.51 21.97
CA GLN A 756 -21.76 47.24 22.61
C GLN A 756 -21.33 47.86 23.95
N THR A 757 -21.24 49.18 23.99
CA THR A 757 -21.04 49.93 25.23
C THR A 757 -22.36 50.03 26.00
N ASN A 758 -22.37 49.52 27.24
CA ASN A 758 -23.39 49.70 28.28
C ASN A 758 -24.85 49.32 27.92
N ASN A 759 -25.20 48.04 28.13
CA ASN A 759 -26.50 47.66 28.68
C ASN A 759 -26.35 46.34 29.46
N ASP A 760 -26.56 46.40 30.77
CA ASP A 760 -26.33 45.28 31.71
C ASP A 760 -27.18 44.03 31.42
N SER A 761 -28.25 44.12 30.61
CA SER A 761 -29.10 42.97 30.29
C SER A 761 -28.53 41.99 29.25
N ALA A 762 -27.52 42.40 28.46
CA ALA A 762 -26.91 41.53 27.44
C ALA A 762 -25.77 40.65 27.99
N LYS A 763 -25.20 41.02 29.14
CA LYS A 763 -24.14 40.24 29.81
C LYS A 763 -24.67 38.97 30.48
N ASP A 764 -25.94 38.96 30.89
CA ASP A 764 -26.53 37.85 31.65
C ASP A 764 -27.10 36.71 30.78
N ASN A 765 -27.28 36.92 29.47
CA ASN A 765 -27.95 35.94 28.59
C ASN A 765 -27.03 35.16 27.63
N PHE A 766 -25.70 35.32 27.72
CA PHE A 766 -24.82 34.82 26.66
C PHE A 766 -24.16 33.46 26.94
N LEU A 767 -23.99 33.10 28.21
CA LEU A 767 -23.62 31.75 28.61
C LEU A 767 -24.86 30.83 28.69
N GLY A 768 -25.93 31.06 27.92
CA GLY A 768 -27.22 30.38 28.11
C GLY A 768 -27.14 28.84 28.24
N PHE A 769 -26.26 28.20 27.46
CA PHE A 769 -25.98 26.76 27.60
C PHE A 769 -25.16 26.43 28.85
N LEU A 770 -24.29 27.31 29.33
CA LEU A 770 -23.44 27.14 30.51
C LEU A 770 -24.07 27.71 31.81
N GLY A 771 -25.17 28.46 31.72
CA GLY A 771 -25.76 29.25 32.81
C GLY A 771 -26.85 28.55 33.62
N SER A 772 -27.40 27.42 33.14
CA SER A 772 -28.25 26.57 33.99
C SER A 772 -27.38 25.68 34.87
N VAL A 773 -27.40 25.95 36.18
CA VAL A 773 -27.19 24.96 37.25
C VAL A 773 -28.50 24.85 37.98
#